data_AF-A0A1A3KUS7-F1
#
_entry.id   AF-A0A1A3KUS7-F1
#
_cell.length_a   1.000
_cell.length_b   1.000
_cell.length_c   1.000
_cell.angle_alpha   90.00
_cell.angle_beta   90.00
_cell.angle_gamma   90.00
#
_symmetry.space_group_name_H-M   'P 1'
#
loop_
_entity.id
_entity.type
_entity.pdbx_description
1 polymer ?
#
loop_
_entity_poly.entity_id
_entity_poly.type
_entity_poly.pdbx_seq_one_letter_code
_entity_poly.pdbx_strand_id
1 'polypeptide(L)'
;MSFLTLPPEINSLNMLLGAGSAPMASVASAWDGLAAELGSASSFFEGVTSGLVNDAWQGPAALEMAAAATPYTAWLSAAGVAAEEAASQARAVVSAFETARSMVVHPALIAGNRNSLVSLVVSNLFGQNAPAIAAVEEIYEQFWAQDIVAMLGYHGGASAAAAALTPFAKVPFGAGGGAGGFVKAVVAELSGLAGGLNPGGLRAGLGAVSARLSRLLGGFDLAGVVRSLQSGTGGLANLRLHELGGIGTGGAAAAGGWGSSGRNGFGSGVWGRFGGSGGLQALVAGLSGSGGLNSLLNSATVTTALTGALSSPTVTTLLNSPTVANLLSSSTVSNLLRSPVVSSLLSNPAISTLLSGTNLSAKLNGLLTVNPAAASAAVTDVFGNTGTGNIGFGNTGDNNVGFFNTGDGNVGIANSGFDLKGISNSGVGNSGLFNTGSYNTGIGNSGIGNTGLFNPGNFNTGIGNRGSYNTGSFNEGSFNSGDFNSGDTNTGWFNSGDLNTGIGNSGNINTGIGNSGNMNRGMFIRGDAQGMTGVSYSIHIDQIPVDFGMRFPVNTVISGGTFDITTMPFHIDALSLDPLSNTNGSIGPIDVPTITISGPRLTFVLGGPGYTTFGGIIGTVGPIDIPLFSIPAGPGIGNTSGAPSSGFFNSGSGSSSGFFNLGAGSSGWQNVGLGASGVGNVGDLASGMRNLGNSISGAFN
;
A
#
# COMPACT_ATOMS: atom_id res chain seq x y z
N MET A 1 -30.14 -6.90 9.47
CA MET A 1 -29.42 -8.18 9.65
C MET A 1 -30.18 -9.26 8.91
N SER A 2 -29.75 -9.59 7.70
CA SER A 2 -30.45 -10.54 6.84
C SER A 2 -29.95 -11.99 6.98
N PHE A 3 -28.89 -12.23 7.78
CA PHE A 3 -28.19 -13.53 7.82
C PHE A 3 -29.02 -14.68 8.40
N LEU A 4 -30.05 -14.37 9.20
CA LEU A 4 -30.98 -15.38 9.74
C LEU A 4 -31.80 -16.08 8.66
N THR A 5 -31.97 -15.46 7.50
CA THR A 5 -32.73 -16.01 6.37
C THR A 5 -31.84 -16.45 5.22
N LEU A 6 -30.51 -16.29 5.35
CA LEU A 6 -29.57 -16.70 4.31
C LEU A 6 -29.23 -18.18 4.48
N PRO A 7 -29.13 -18.95 3.39
CA PRO A 7 -28.74 -20.35 3.44
C PRO A 7 -27.27 -20.50 3.87
N PRO A 8 -26.87 -21.68 4.36
CA PRO A 8 -25.52 -21.93 4.88
C PRO A 8 -24.42 -21.62 3.85
N GLU A 9 -24.65 -21.85 2.55
CA GLU A 9 -23.67 -21.51 1.51
C GLU A 9 -23.27 -20.03 1.54
N ILE A 10 -24.23 -19.14 1.79
CA ILE A 10 -24.00 -17.69 1.77
C ILE A 10 -23.38 -17.25 3.10
N ASN A 11 -23.88 -17.75 4.24
CA ASN A 11 -23.33 -17.40 5.55
C ASN A 11 -21.87 -17.86 5.70
N SER A 12 -21.59 -19.12 5.35
CA SER A 12 -20.24 -19.69 5.32
C SER A 12 -19.30 -18.91 4.38
N LEU A 13 -19.73 -18.62 3.15
CA LEU A 13 -18.91 -17.93 2.16
C LEU A 13 -18.60 -16.49 2.59
N ASN A 14 -19.59 -15.76 3.09
CA ASN A 14 -19.39 -14.38 3.56
C ASN A 14 -18.41 -14.28 4.73
N MET A 15 -18.37 -15.29 5.61
CA MET A 15 -17.45 -15.32 6.75
C MET A 15 -16.01 -15.71 6.33
N LEU A 16 -15.87 -16.52 5.27
CA LEU A 16 -14.56 -17.03 4.81
C LEU A 16 -13.89 -16.16 3.73
N LEU A 17 -14.66 -15.35 3.01
CA LEU A 17 -14.13 -14.39 2.04
C LEU A 17 -13.67 -13.09 2.72
N GLY A 18 -12.73 -12.39 2.08
CA GLY A 18 -12.23 -11.08 2.51
C GLY A 18 -10.83 -11.11 3.10
N ALA A 19 -10.35 -9.93 3.53
CA ALA A 19 -8.98 -9.72 4.00
C ALA A 19 -8.66 -10.32 5.39
N GLY A 20 -9.63 -10.97 6.04
CA GLY A 20 -9.50 -11.53 7.38
C GLY A 20 -9.41 -10.46 8.49
N SER A 21 -8.94 -10.85 9.67
CA SER A 21 -8.88 -10.00 10.86
C SER A 21 -7.64 -9.09 10.95
N ALA A 22 -6.64 -9.30 10.10
CA ALA A 22 -5.35 -8.60 10.16
C ALA A 22 -5.47 -7.06 10.08
N PRO A 23 -6.31 -6.48 9.20
CA PRO A 23 -6.52 -5.03 9.18
C PRO A 23 -7.05 -4.50 10.52
N MET A 24 -8.00 -5.19 11.16
CA MET A 24 -8.58 -4.75 12.44
C MET A 24 -7.60 -4.94 13.61
N ALA A 25 -6.73 -5.95 13.55
CA ALA A 25 -5.62 -6.08 14.49
C ALA A 25 -4.60 -4.94 14.35
N SER A 26 -4.33 -4.47 13.12
CA SER A 26 -3.49 -3.30 12.88
C SER A 26 -4.12 -2.01 13.45
N VAL A 27 -5.45 -1.85 13.32
CA VAL A 27 -6.20 -0.74 13.93
C VAL A 27 -6.06 -0.75 15.44
N ALA A 28 -6.16 -1.92 16.09
CA ALA A 28 -5.93 -2.03 17.53
C ALA A 28 -4.53 -1.54 17.93
N SER A 29 -3.49 -1.90 17.18
CA SER A 29 -2.12 -1.44 17.45
C SER A 29 -1.94 0.07 17.24
N ALA A 30 -2.64 0.66 16.27
CA ALA A 30 -2.60 2.10 16.03
C ALA A 30 -3.27 2.88 17.17
N TRP A 31 -4.38 2.37 17.72
CA TRP A 31 -5.06 2.96 18.86
C TRP A 31 -4.23 2.88 20.16
N ASP A 32 -3.52 1.77 20.41
CA ASP A 32 -2.54 1.68 21.50
C ASP A 32 -1.44 2.74 21.35
N GLY A 33 -0.92 2.92 20.12
CA GLY A 33 0.09 3.93 19.84
C GLY A 33 -0.41 5.35 20.13
N LEU A 34 -1.64 5.66 19.70
CA LEU A 34 -2.26 6.94 19.99
C LEU A 34 -2.49 7.16 21.50
N ALA A 35 -2.92 6.13 22.23
CA ALA A 35 -3.06 6.20 23.68
C ALA A 35 -1.75 6.55 24.37
N ALA A 36 -0.64 5.92 23.96
CA ALA A 36 0.69 6.19 24.50
C ALA A 36 1.15 7.63 24.23
N GLU A 37 0.90 8.15 23.02
CA GLU A 37 1.21 9.53 22.65
C GLU A 37 0.37 10.53 23.45
N LEU A 38 -0.94 10.29 23.62
CA LEU A 38 -1.83 11.15 24.40
C LEU A 38 -1.47 11.15 25.89
N GLY A 39 -1.11 9.99 26.45
CA GLY A 39 -0.60 9.88 27.81
C GLY A 39 0.70 10.66 27.99
N SER A 40 1.64 10.51 27.05
CA SER A 40 2.91 11.25 27.05
C SER A 40 2.70 12.77 26.94
N ALA A 41 1.78 13.21 26.08
CA ALA A 41 1.42 14.61 25.91
C ALA A 41 0.79 15.19 27.19
N SER A 42 -0.07 14.42 27.87
CA SER A 42 -0.65 14.81 29.16
C SER A 42 0.44 15.02 30.21
N SER A 43 1.34 14.05 30.38
CA SER A 43 2.45 14.15 31.34
C SER A 43 3.42 15.28 31.01
N PHE A 44 3.71 15.51 29.73
CA PHE A 44 4.55 16.62 29.29
C PHE A 44 3.90 17.97 29.63
N PHE A 45 2.62 18.16 29.29
CA PHE A 45 1.91 19.41 29.54
C PHE A 45 1.75 19.70 31.04
N GLU A 46 1.45 18.68 31.85
CA GLU A 46 1.43 18.79 33.31
C GLU A 46 2.81 19.14 33.87
N GLY A 47 3.87 18.52 33.34
CA GLY A 47 5.27 18.83 33.69
C GLY A 47 5.65 20.28 33.38
N VAL A 48 5.29 20.79 32.20
CA VAL A 48 5.54 22.20 31.82
C VAL A 48 4.74 23.15 32.71
N THR A 49 3.46 22.86 32.95
CA THR A 49 2.57 23.72 33.74
C THR A 49 3.04 23.77 35.20
N SER A 50 3.36 22.63 35.80
CA SER A 50 3.86 22.55 37.18
C SER A 50 5.24 23.18 37.34
N GLY A 51 6.17 22.96 36.39
CA GLY A 51 7.48 23.61 36.41
C GLY A 51 7.39 25.13 36.30
N LEU A 52 6.51 25.65 35.44
CA LEU A 52 6.30 27.08 35.29
C LEU A 52 5.74 27.73 36.58
N VAL A 53 4.73 27.10 37.19
CA VAL A 53 4.03 27.61 38.39
C VAL A 53 4.89 27.48 39.66
N ASN A 54 5.70 26.42 39.76
CA ASN A 54 6.52 26.15 40.94
C ASN A 54 7.88 26.87 40.91
N ASP A 55 8.43 27.20 39.73
CA ASP A 55 9.77 27.79 39.63
C ASP A 55 9.78 29.24 39.14
N ALA A 56 9.37 29.47 37.88
CA ALA A 56 9.63 30.74 37.18
C ALA A 56 8.53 31.79 37.35
N TRP A 57 7.29 31.37 37.61
CA TRP A 57 6.12 32.25 37.72
C TRP A 57 5.28 31.87 38.93
N GLN A 58 5.53 32.53 40.06
CA GLN A 58 4.84 32.29 41.33
C GLN A 58 3.90 33.47 41.66
N GLY A 59 2.68 33.19 42.14
CA GLY A 59 1.70 34.20 42.55
C GLY A 59 0.25 33.86 42.14
N PRO A 60 -0.74 34.69 42.52
CA PRO A 60 -2.16 34.44 42.21
C PRO A 60 -2.44 34.24 40.71
N ALA A 61 -1.83 35.04 39.84
CA ALA A 61 -1.99 34.91 38.39
C ALA A 61 -1.48 33.56 37.83
N ALA A 62 -0.40 33.01 38.40
CA ALA A 62 0.12 31.71 38.00
C ALA A 62 -0.79 30.56 38.44
N LEU A 63 -1.40 30.67 39.63
CA LEU A 63 -2.40 29.72 40.11
C LEU A 63 -3.67 29.73 39.26
N GLU A 64 -4.14 30.90 38.82
CA GLU A 64 -5.29 31.02 37.91
C GLU A 64 -5.00 30.40 36.53
N MET A 65 -3.79 30.60 35.99
CA MET A 65 -3.37 29.97 34.73
C MET A 65 -3.21 28.45 34.85
N ALA A 66 -2.67 27.96 35.98
CA ALA A 66 -2.64 26.53 36.27
C ALA A 66 -4.05 25.94 36.34
N ALA A 67 -4.98 26.63 37.02
CA ALA A 67 -6.38 26.23 37.10
C ALA A 67 -7.08 26.22 35.74
N ALA A 68 -6.75 27.17 34.85
CA ALA A 68 -7.25 27.20 33.48
C ALA A 68 -6.69 26.08 32.58
N ALA A 69 -5.52 25.55 32.91
CA ALA A 69 -4.82 24.50 32.15
C ALA A 69 -5.27 23.07 32.56
N THR A 70 -5.74 22.88 33.80
CA THR A 70 -6.23 21.60 34.34
C THR A 70 -7.31 20.90 33.50
N PRO A 71 -8.31 21.60 32.92
CA PRO A 71 -9.31 20.94 32.07
C PRO A 71 -8.71 20.31 30.81
N TYR A 72 -7.63 20.88 30.27
CA TYR A 72 -6.97 20.39 29.07
C TYR A 72 -6.10 19.15 29.35
N THR A 73 -5.38 19.11 30.48
CA THR A 73 -4.65 17.89 30.90
C THR A 73 -5.61 16.76 31.21
N ALA A 74 -6.70 17.05 31.93
CA ALA A 74 -7.75 16.06 32.20
C ALA A 74 -8.37 15.52 30.91
N TRP A 75 -8.57 16.38 29.91
CA TRP A 75 -9.05 15.98 28.59
C TRP A 75 -8.04 15.09 27.85
N LEU A 76 -6.74 15.42 27.84
CA LEU A 76 -5.70 14.60 27.20
C LEU A 76 -5.62 13.20 27.83
N SER A 77 -5.64 13.12 29.17
CA SER A 77 -5.65 11.85 29.90
C SER A 77 -6.91 11.02 29.58
N ALA A 78 -8.09 11.64 29.61
CA ALA A 78 -9.34 10.97 29.26
C ALA A 78 -9.39 10.50 27.79
N ALA A 79 -8.82 11.28 26.86
CA ALA A 79 -8.70 10.89 25.45
C ALA A 79 -7.73 9.71 25.27
N GLY A 80 -6.64 9.65 26.04
CA GLY A 80 -5.74 8.50 26.08
C GLY A 80 -6.46 7.23 26.53
N VAL A 81 -7.23 7.28 27.62
CA VAL A 81 -8.03 6.15 28.12
C VAL A 81 -9.08 5.71 27.09
N ALA A 82 -9.77 6.65 26.43
CA ALA A 82 -10.72 6.33 25.36
C ALA A 82 -10.04 5.65 24.15
N ALA A 83 -8.80 6.02 23.82
CA ALA A 83 -8.01 5.36 22.79
C ALA A 83 -7.59 3.92 23.20
N GLU A 84 -7.21 3.69 24.45
CA GLU A 84 -6.96 2.33 24.98
C GLU A 84 -8.21 1.46 24.93
N GLU A 85 -9.37 2.03 25.31
CA GLU A 85 -10.66 1.37 25.21
C GLU A 85 -10.96 1.00 23.75
N ALA A 86 -10.77 1.91 22.80
CA ALA A 86 -10.94 1.63 21.37
C ALA A 86 -10.05 0.49 20.86
N ALA A 87 -8.79 0.44 21.30
CA ALA A 87 -7.89 -0.66 20.98
C ALA A 87 -8.37 -2.00 21.55
N SER A 88 -8.88 -2.01 22.78
CA SER A 88 -9.44 -3.21 23.42
C SER A 88 -10.69 -3.72 22.69
N GLN A 89 -11.58 -2.81 22.26
CA GLN A 89 -12.79 -3.17 21.53
C GLN A 89 -12.46 -3.68 20.13
N ALA A 90 -11.45 -3.11 19.46
CA ALA A 90 -10.99 -3.62 18.17
C ALA A 90 -10.49 -5.07 18.27
N ARG A 91 -9.76 -5.43 19.34
CA ARG A 91 -9.36 -6.81 19.62
C ARG A 91 -10.55 -7.72 19.93
N ALA A 92 -11.56 -7.22 20.63
CA ALA A 92 -12.78 -7.97 20.90
C ALA A 92 -13.53 -8.33 19.59
N VAL A 93 -13.59 -7.39 18.63
CA VAL A 93 -14.15 -7.65 17.30
C VAL A 93 -13.34 -8.69 16.53
N VAL A 94 -12.00 -8.61 16.57
CA VAL A 94 -11.10 -9.61 15.97
C VAL A 94 -11.37 -11.00 16.55
N SER A 95 -11.46 -11.10 17.88
CA SER A 95 -11.75 -12.37 18.57
C SER A 95 -13.11 -12.93 18.19
N ALA A 96 -14.15 -12.08 18.14
CA ALA A 96 -15.49 -12.49 17.73
C ALA A 96 -15.53 -12.99 16.28
N PHE A 97 -14.79 -12.33 15.38
CA PHE A 97 -14.66 -12.75 13.99
C PHE A 97 -13.98 -14.11 13.86
N GLU A 98 -12.80 -14.30 14.47
CA GLU A 98 -12.07 -15.57 14.36
C GLU A 98 -12.83 -16.74 15.00
N THR A 99 -13.53 -16.47 16.11
CA THR A 99 -14.41 -17.45 16.75
C THR A 99 -15.52 -17.88 15.79
N ALA A 100 -16.24 -16.93 15.18
CA ALA A 100 -17.30 -17.25 14.22
C ALA A 100 -16.77 -17.94 12.96
N ARG A 101 -15.63 -17.49 12.45
CA ARG A 101 -14.95 -18.11 11.29
C ARG A 101 -14.54 -19.56 11.55
N SER A 102 -14.17 -19.90 12.78
CA SER A 102 -13.86 -21.29 13.16
C SER A 102 -15.10 -22.18 13.32
N MET A 103 -16.27 -21.57 13.55
CA MET A 103 -17.54 -22.27 13.79
C MET A 103 -18.38 -22.48 12.54
N VAL A 104 -18.27 -21.60 11.53
CA VAL A 104 -19.03 -21.76 10.27
C VAL A 104 -18.66 -23.06 9.56
N VAL A 105 -19.64 -23.65 8.89
CA VAL A 105 -19.47 -24.89 8.15
C VAL A 105 -18.61 -24.63 6.92
N HIS A 106 -17.67 -25.52 6.58
CA HIS A 106 -16.87 -25.33 5.38
C HIS A 106 -17.74 -25.53 4.12
N PRO A 107 -17.70 -24.64 3.10
CA PRO A 107 -18.53 -24.75 1.89
C PRO A 107 -18.44 -26.10 1.16
N ALA A 108 -17.30 -26.79 1.26
CA ALA A 108 -17.12 -28.12 0.69
C ALA A 108 -18.04 -29.20 1.33
N LEU A 109 -18.34 -29.10 2.62
CA LEU A 109 -19.25 -30.02 3.31
C LEU A 109 -20.70 -29.80 2.87
N ILE A 110 -21.09 -28.53 2.71
CA ILE A 110 -22.41 -28.14 2.23
C ILE A 110 -22.59 -28.63 0.78
N ALA A 111 -21.60 -28.38 -0.09
CA ALA A 111 -21.61 -28.86 -1.47
C ALA A 111 -21.65 -30.40 -1.56
N GLY A 112 -20.89 -31.10 -0.71
CA GLY A 112 -20.92 -32.57 -0.63
C GLY A 112 -22.30 -33.12 -0.24
N ASN A 113 -22.96 -32.47 0.71
CA ASN A 113 -24.34 -32.79 1.09
C ASN A 113 -25.32 -32.58 -0.07
N ARG A 114 -25.29 -31.42 -0.75
CA ARG A 114 -26.18 -31.14 -1.90
C ARG A 114 -25.95 -32.10 -3.07
N ASN A 115 -24.71 -32.48 -3.35
CA ASN A 115 -24.40 -33.48 -4.38
C ASN A 115 -24.95 -34.87 -4.02
N SER A 116 -24.88 -35.25 -2.74
CA SER A 116 -25.45 -36.51 -2.25
C SER A 116 -26.97 -36.52 -2.40
N LEU A 117 -27.63 -35.40 -2.09
CA LEU A 117 -29.06 -35.23 -2.33
C LEU A 117 -29.42 -35.45 -3.80
N VAL A 118 -28.72 -34.78 -4.74
CA VAL A 118 -28.99 -34.91 -6.18
C VAL A 118 -28.86 -36.36 -6.63
N SER A 119 -27.81 -37.06 -6.22
CA SER A 119 -27.61 -38.49 -6.53
C SER A 119 -28.75 -39.37 -6.00
N LEU A 120 -29.17 -39.14 -4.74
CA LEU A 120 -30.26 -39.88 -4.12
C LEU A 120 -31.61 -39.61 -4.80
N VAL A 121 -31.89 -38.35 -5.18
CA VAL A 121 -33.11 -37.95 -5.90
C VAL A 121 -33.15 -38.56 -7.29
N VAL A 122 -32.06 -38.51 -8.05
CA VAL A 122 -31.98 -39.08 -9.41
C VAL A 122 -32.18 -40.59 -9.40
N SER A 123 -31.71 -41.28 -8.36
CA SER A 123 -31.90 -42.73 -8.19
C SER A 123 -33.23 -43.11 -7.52
N ASN A 124 -34.07 -42.14 -7.12
CA ASN A 124 -35.31 -42.38 -6.37
C ASN A 124 -36.53 -42.75 -7.25
N LEU A 125 -36.34 -43.49 -8.33
CA LEU A 125 -37.40 -43.78 -9.32
C LEU A 125 -38.64 -44.47 -8.71
N PHE A 126 -38.44 -45.27 -7.66
CA PHE A 126 -39.48 -46.03 -6.96
C PHE A 126 -39.74 -45.54 -5.53
N GLY A 127 -39.21 -44.38 -5.13
CA GLY A 127 -39.40 -43.84 -3.77
C GLY A 127 -38.56 -44.52 -2.66
N GLN A 128 -37.71 -45.48 -3.00
CA GLN A 128 -36.92 -46.27 -2.05
C GLN A 128 -35.87 -45.44 -1.28
N ASN A 129 -35.39 -44.34 -1.86
CA ASN A 129 -34.39 -43.46 -1.24
C ASN A 129 -35.01 -42.36 -0.37
N ALA A 130 -36.34 -42.30 -0.20
CA ALA A 130 -37.00 -41.25 0.57
C ALA A 130 -36.45 -41.06 2.01
N PRO A 131 -36.14 -42.13 2.78
CA PRO A 131 -35.52 -41.96 4.11
C PRO A 131 -34.09 -41.40 4.05
N ALA A 132 -33.31 -41.76 3.04
CA ALA A 132 -31.95 -41.25 2.85
C ALA A 132 -31.94 -39.78 2.41
N ILE A 133 -32.90 -39.39 1.57
CA ILE A 133 -33.13 -37.99 1.19
C ILE A 133 -33.47 -37.15 2.43
N ALA A 134 -34.38 -37.64 3.27
CA ALA A 134 -34.74 -36.94 4.52
C ALA A 134 -33.54 -36.77 5.45
N ALA A 135 -32.69 -37.79 5.60
CA ALA A 135 -31.48 -37.71 6.43
C ALA A 135 -30.45 -36.70 5.88
N VAL A 136 -30.29 -36.62 4.56
CA VAL A 136 -29.39 -35.63 3.93
C VAL A 136 -29.93 -34.21 4.09
N GLU A 137 -31.23 -33.98 3.93
CA GLU A 137 -31.85 -32.68 4.18
C GLU A 137 -31.76 -32.29 5.68
N GLU A 138 -31.89 -33.23 6.62
CA GLU A 138 -31.69 -32.96 8.05
C GLU A 138 -30.27 -32.47 8.36
N ILE A 139 -29.25 -33.08 7.75
CA ILE A 139 -27.85 -32.63 7.89
C ILE A 139 -27.67 -31.21 7.32
N TYR A 140 -28.36 -30.88 6.21
CA TYR A 140 -28.30 -29.54 5.63
C TYR A 140 -28.93 -28.49 6.56
N GLU A 141 -30.05 -28.81 7.20
CA GLU A 141 -30.68 -27.97 8.21
C GLU A 141 -29.78 -27.76 9.44
N GLN A 142 -29.00 -28.78 9.83
CA GLN A 142 -27.98 -28.64 10.89
C GLN A 142 -26.86 -27.69 10.49
N PHE A 143 -26.40 -27.73 9.23
CA PHE A 143 -25.42 -26.77 8.73
C PHE A 143 -25.97 -25.34 8.77
N TRP A 144 -27.22 -25.16 8.36
CA TRP A 144 -27.88 -23.87 8.41
C TRP A 144 -27.97 -23.33 9.84
N ALA A 145 -28.38 -24.16 10.79
CA ALA A 145 -28.47 -23.79 12.20
C ALA A 145 -27.09 -23.43 12.80
N GLN A 146 -26.04 -24.21 12.49
CA GLN A 146 -24.68 -23.95 12.97
C GLN A 146 -24.14 -22.60 12.46
N ASP A 147 -24.33 -22.31 11.17
CA ASP A 147 -23.94 -21.03 10.58
C ASP A 147 -24.71 -19.84 11.18
N ILE A 148 -26.00 -20.01 11.44
CA ILE A 148 -26.80 -18.99 12.14
C ILE A 148 -26.24 -18.72 13.53
N VAL A 149 -25.88 -19.76 14.29
CA VAL A 149 -25.30 -19.61 15.64
C VAL A 149 -23.94 -18.89 15.56
N ALA A 150 -23.10 -19.24 14.60
CA ALA A 150 -21.82 -18.56 14.39
C ALA A 150 -22.02 -17.07 14.07
N MET A 151 -22.94 -16.73 13.16
CA MET A 151 -23.25 -15.35 12.78
C MET A 151 -23.91 -14.55 13.91
N LEU A 152 -24.78 -15.17 14.72
CA LEU A 152 -25.35 -14.56 15.92
C LEU A 152 -24.28 -14.26 16.97
N GLY A 153 -23.35 -15.19 17.18
CA GLY A 153 -22.20 -15.00 18.06
C GLY A 153 -21.31 -13.84 17.61
N TYR A 154 -20.97 -13.80 16.32
CA TYR A 154 -20.22 -12.69 15.73
C TYR A 154 -20.94 -11.35 15.91
N HIS A 155 -22.21 -11.31 15.52
CA HIS A 155 -23.02 -10.10 15.59
C HIS A 155 -23.15 -9.59 17.03
N GLY A 156 -23.40 -10.49 17.98
CA GLY A 156 -23.48 -10.15 19.41
C GLY A 156 -22.15 -9.61 19.94
N GLY A 157 -21.04 -10.28 19.64
CA GLY A 157 -19.70 -9.84 20.05
C GLY A 157 -19.30 -8.50 19.45
N ALA A 158 -19.50 -8.33 18.14
CA ALA A 158 -19.20 -7.08 17.44
C ALA A 158 -20.09 -5.92 17.90
N SER A 159 -21.39 -6.16 18.12
CA SER A 159 -22.30 -5.14 18.61
C SER A 159 -22.00 -4.73 20.04
N ALA A 160 -21.63 -5.69 20.91
CA ALA A 160 -21.20 -5.39 22.27
C ALA A 160 -19.93 -4.55 22.28
N ALA A 161 -18.94 -4.90 21.43
CA ALA A 161 -17.71 -4.13 21.31
C ALA A 161 -17.96 -2.71 20.78
N ALA A 162 -18.85 -2.56 19.80
CA ALA A 162 -19.25 -1.25 19.28
C ALA A 162 -20.01 -0.42 20.33
N ALA A 163 -20.87 -1.04 21.12
CA ALA A 163 -21.64 -0.36 22.18
C ALA A 163 -20.78 0.08 23.37
N ALA A 164 -19.65 -0.61 23.61
CA ALA A 164 -18.69 -0.26 24.65
C ALA A 164 -17.80 0.94 24.27
N LEU A 165 -17.78 1.39 23.00
CA LEU A 165 -17.02 2.56 22.59
C LEU A 165 -17.65 3.84 23.13
N THR A 166 -16.89 4.58 23.94
CA THR A 166 -17.29 5.90 24.42
C THR A 166 -16.92 6.99 23.40
N PRO A 167 -17.83 7.91 23.04
CA PRO A 167 -17.50 9.03 22.17
C PRO A 167 -16.42 9.93 22.80
N PHE A 168 -15.45 10.37 22.00
CA PHE A 168 -14.43 11.32 22.47
C PHE A 168 -15.08 12.61 22.99
N ALA A 169 -14.71 13.01 24.20
CA ALA A 169 -15.10 14.30 24.74
C ALA A 169 -14.56 15.42 23.84
N LYS A 170 -15.34 16.49 23.65
CA LYS A 170 -14.86 17.67 22.92
C LYS A 170 -13.74 18.34 23.73
N VAL A 171 -12.71 18.82 23.02
CA VAL A 171 -11.66 19.65 23.63
C VAL A 171 -12.35 20.81 24.36
N PRO A 172 -12.04 21.06 25.64
CA PRO A 172 -12.57 22.21 26.35
C PRO A 172 -11.95 23.49 25.77
N PHE A 173 -12.57 24.04 24.73
CA PHE A 173 -12.34 25.43 24.36
C PHE A 173 -12.98 26.28 25.46
N GLY A 174 -12.16 27.03 26.19
CA GLY A 174 -12.61 27.96 27.21
C GLY A 174 -13.70 28.87 26.65
N ALA A 175 -14.94 28.65 27.08
CA ALA A 175 -16.00 29.61 26.90
C ALA A 175 -15.64 30.86 27.70
N GLY A 176 -15.17 31.91 27.02
CA GLY A 176 -15.09 33.26 27.58
C GLY A 176 -13.86 33.56 28.42
N GLY A 177 -12.72 33.79 27.75
CA GLY A 177 -11.52 34.37 28.35
C GLY A 177 -10.68 35.14 27.34
N GLY A 178 -11.32 35.85 26.39
CA GLY A 178 -10.62 36.84 25.57
C GLY A 178 -9.94 37.90 26.45
N ALA A 179 -9.09 38.74 25.85
CA ALA A 179 -8.22 39.75 26.47
C ALA A 179 -8.80 40.64 27.61
N GLY A 180 -10.11 40.59 27.89
CA GLY A 180 -10.75 41.22 29.04
C GLY A 180 -10.63 40.49 30.39
N GLY A 181 -10.28 39.20 30.43
CA GLY A 181 -10.05 38.46 31.69
C GLY A 181 -8.79 38.92 32.43
N PHE A 182 -7.71 39.16 31.68
CA PHE A 182 -6.47 39.74 32.17
C PHE A 182 -6.68 41.15 32.73
N VAL A 183 -7.52 41.97 32.08
CA VAL A 183 -7.85 43.31 32.56
C VAL A 183 -8.62 43.27 33.88
N LYS A 184 -9.52 42.30 34.09
CA LYS A 184 -10.25 42.13 35.37
C LYS A 184 -9.34 41.65 36.51
N ALA A 185 -8.40 40.75 36.24
CA ALA A 185 -7.41 40.29 37.22
C ALA A 185 -6.41 41.41 37.60
N VAL A 186 -5.95 42.18 36.62
CA VAL A 186 -5.05 43.32 36.83
C VAL A 186 -5.75 44.47 37.58
N VAL A 187 -7.04 44.72 37.34
CA VAL A 187 -7.83 45.71 38.11
C VAL A 187 -8.07 45.25 39.55
N ALA A 188 -8.23 43.95 39.80
CA ALA A 188 -8.36 43.39 41.15
C ALA A 188 -7.04 43.44 41.95
N GLU A 189 -5.89 43.16 41.31
CA GLU A 189 -4.57 43.27 41.96
C GLU A 189 -4.10 44.72 42.12
N LEU A 190 -4.41 45.63 41.19
CA LEU A 190 -4.06 47.05 41.30
C LEU A 190 -4.91 47.80 42.35
N SER A 191 -6.15 47.34 42.58
CA SER A 191 -6.98 47.80 43.70
C SER A 191 -6.49 47.27 45.07
N GLY A 192 -5.72 46.18 45.08
CA GLY A 192 -5.09 45.62 46.29
C GLY A 192 -3.74 46.25 46.63
N LEU A 193 -3.05 46.85 45.64
CA LEU A 193 -1.69 47.40 45.80
C LEU A 193 -1.64 48.92 46.10
N ALA A 194 -2.80 49.58 46.21
CA ALA A 194 -2.91 50.97 46.66
C ALA A 194 -2.85 51.14 48.20
N GLY A 195 -2.72 50.05 48.95
CA GLY A 195 -2.82 50.02 50.42
C GLY A 195 -1.51 50.00 51.22
N GLY A 196 -0.33 50.16 50.61
CA GLY A 196 0.90 50.08 51.42
C GLY A 196 2.20 50.33 50.65
N LEU A 197 2.49 51.59 50.35
CA LEU A 197 3.82 52.03 49.91
C LEU A 197 4.64 52.49 51.11
N ASN A 198 5.83 51.91 51.32
CA ASN A 198 6.92 52.59 52.01
C ASN A 198 8.27 52.31 51.30
N PRO A 199 9.04 53.35 50.90
CA PRO A 199 10.14 53.25 49.94
C PRO A 199 11.49 52.92 50.61
N GLY A 200 11.54 51.79 51.32
CA GLY A 200 12.78 51.22 51.90
C GLY A 200 13.19 49.86 51.30
N GLY A 201 12.25 49.13 50.69
CA GLY A 201 12.48 47.79 50.14
C GLY A 201 13.06 47.75 48.72
N LEU A 202 13.02 48.86 47.98
CA LEU A 202 13.37 48.89 46.56
C LEU A 202 14.89 48.79 46.28
N ARG A 203 15.74 48.93 47.31
CA ARG A 203 17.20 48.77 47.18
C ARG A 203 17.75 47.42 47.66
N ALA A 204 16.94 46.60 48.34
CA ALA A 204 17.31 45.23 48.72
C ALA A 204 16.91 44.18 47.67
N GLY A 205 15.94 44.48 46.80
CA GLY A 205 15.47 43.57 45.75
C GLY A 205 16.40 43.44 44.54
N LEU A 206 17.15 44.49 44.19
CA LEU A 206 18.02 44.48 43.00
C LEU A 206 19.35 43.71 43.20
N GLY A 207 19.76 43.44 44.44
CA GLY A 207 20.91 42.58 44.76
C GLY A 207 20.59 41.08 44.67
N ALA A 208 19.34 40.69 44.89
CA ALA A 208 18.89 39.29 44.78
C ALA A 208 18.67 38.84 43.33
N VAL A 209 18.46 39.78 42.40
CA VAL A 209 18.26 39.51 40.97
C VAL A 209 19.59 39.16 40.28
N SER A 210 20.71 39.83 40.61
CA SER A 210 22.02 39.49 40.02
C SER A 210 22.61 38.17 40.52
N ALA A 211 22.31 37.75 41.76
CA ALA A 211 22.76 36.47 42.29
C ALA A 211 21.94 35.27 41.77
N ARG A 212 20.67 35.49 41.38
CA ARG A 212 19.84 34.45 40.74
C ARG A 212 20.09 34.33 39.23
N LEU A 213 20.47 35.42 38.55
CA LEU A 213 20.81 35.40 37.13
C LEU A 213 22.12 34.62 36.83
N SER A 214 23.09 34.63 37.76
CA SER A 214 24.35 33.86 37.63
C SER A 214 24.20 32.36 37.92
N ARG A 215 23.18 31.95 38.70
CA ARG A 215 22.78 30.53 38.84
C ARG A 215 21.85 30.05 37.72
N LEU A 216 21.16 30.96 37.02
CA LEU A 216 20.25 30.66 35.92
C LEU A 216 20.96 30.42 34.56
N LEU A 217 22.24 30.76 34.43
CA LEU A 217 23.04 30.56 33.20
C LEU A 217 24.19 29.54 33.37
N GLY A 218 24.32 28.92 34.54
CA GLY A 218 25.41 27.98 34.87
C GLY A 218 24.98 26.53 35.09
N GLY A 219 23.81 26.11 34.60
CA GLY A 219 23.27 24.78 34.94
C GLY A 219 22.18 24.22 34.03
N PHE A 220 22.06 24.71 32.78
CA PHE A 220 21.12 24.15 31.80
C PHE A 220 21.90 23.41 30.70
N ASP A 221 22.10 22.10 30.88
CA ASP A 221 22.69 21.24 29.84
C ASP A 221 21.63 20.94 28.76
N LEU A 222 21.46 21.89 27.83
CA LEU A 222 20.59 21.72 26.67
C LEU A 222 21.02 20.51 25.81
N ALA A 223 22.29 20.09 25.87
CA ALA A 223 22.77 18.87 25.22
C ALA A 223 22.38 17.59 26.00
N GLY A 224 22.09 17.68 27.31
CA GLY A 224 21.60 16.59 28.14
C GLY A 224 20.14 16.24 27.88
N VAL A 225 19.30 17.27 27.68
CA VAL A 225 17.86 17.10 27.36
C VAL A 225 17.66 16.66 25.90
N VAL A 226 18.51 17.11 24.97
CA VAL A 226 18.50 16.59 23.58
C VAL A 226 19.01 15.14 23.51
N ARG A 227 19.92 14.72 24.40
CA ARG A 227 20.37 13.32 24.49
C ARG A 227 19.34 12.37 25.12
N SER A 228 18.44 12.84 25.99
CA SER A 228 17.34 12.00 26.51
C SER A 228 16.17 11.86 25.53
N LEU A 229 15.93 12.86 24.68
CA LEU A 229 14.95 12.79 23.60
C LEU A 229 15.45 11.94 22.40
N GLN A 230 16.75 11.97 22.08
CA GLN A 230 17.34 11.10 21.05
C GLN A 230 17.56 9.65 21.51
N SER A 231 17.61 9.36 22.82
CA SER A 231 17.69 7.97 23.32
C SER A 231 16.34 7.28 23.49
N GLY A 232 15.22 8.02 23.46
CA GLY A 232 13.86 7.47 23.48
C GLY A 232 13.24 7.19 22.10
N THR A 233 13.78 7.76 21.02
CA THR A 233 13.18 7.68 19.67
C THR A 233 14.12 7.13 18.59
N GLY A 234 15.36 6.74 18.93
CA GLY A 234 16.36 6.23 18.00
C GLY A 234 16.27 4.73 17.65
N GLY A 235 15.14 4.06 17.91
CA GLY A 235 14.99 2.61 17.75
C GLY A 235 14.05 2.10 16.66
N LEU A 236 13.30 2.97 15.97
CA LEU A 236 12.30 2.54 14.97
C LEU A 236 12.58 3.02 13.53
N ALA A 237 13.58 3.87 13.33
CA ALA A 237 13.93 4.42 12.01
C ALA A 237 14.90 3.52 11.20
N ASN A 238 14.95 2.21 11.45
CA ASN A 238 15.72 1.28 10.61
C ASN A 238 15.06 -0.10 10.45
N LEU A 239 13.73 -0.16 10.43
CA LEU A 239 13.06 -1.26 9.74
C LEU A 239 13.00 -0.91 8.25
N ARG A 240 13.99 -1.39 7.51
CA ARG A 240 13.95 -1.46 6.05
C ARG A 240 12.76 -2.32 5.64
N LEU A 241 11.62 -1.69 5.36
CA LEU A 241 10.41 -2.35 4.83
C LEU A 241 10.47 -2.51 3.29
N HIS A 242 11.66 -2.43 2.67
CA HIS A 242 11.80 -2.48 1.21
C HIS A 242 12.55 -3.72 0.69
N GLU A 243 12.65 -4.81 1.47
CA GLU A 243 13.19 -6.09 0.98
C GLU A 243 12.47 -7.30 1.61
N LEU A 244 11.14 -7.35 1.52
CA LEU A 244 10.43 -8.63 1.61
C LEU A 244 9.17 -8.65 0.73
N GLY A 245 9.36 -8.31 -0.54
CA GLY A 245 8.56 -8.87 -1.62
C GLY A 245 9.29 -10.11 -2.13
N GLY A 246 8.84 -11.29 -1.73
CA GLY A 246 9.46 -12.54 -2.18
C GLY A 246 8.98 -13.81 -1.47
N ILE A 247 7.90 -14.38 -2.00
CA ILE A 247 7.55 -15.82 -2.08
C ILE A 247 7.01 -16.53 -0.81
N GLY A 248 5.71 -16.89 -0.88
CA GLY A 248 5.17 -18.26 -0.86
C GLY A 248 5.39 -19.24 0.31
N THR A 249 4.26 -19.57 0.96
CA THR A 249 3.78 -20.90 1.44
C THR A 249 4.61 -21.75 2.43
N GLY A 250 3.95 -22.19 3.51
CA GLY A 250 4.34 -23.36 4.32
C GLY A 250 4.36 -23.09 5.83
N GLY A 251 3.57 -23.82 6.60
CA GLY A 251 3.28 -23.52 8.01
C GLY A 251 4.26 -24.06 9.07
N ALA A 252 3.77 -23.91 10.31
CA ALA A 252 4.21 -24.44 11.61
C ALA A 252 5.24 -23.63 12.44
N ALA A 253 4.73 -23.13 13.56
CA ALA A 253 5.37 -23.06 14.88
C ALA A 253 6.51 -22.06 15.12
N ALA A 254 6.10 -20.93 15.70
CA ALA A 254 6.47 -20.47 17.05
C ALA A 254 7.94 -20.51 17.52
N ALA A 255 8.32 -19.34 18.06
CA ALA A 255 9.31 -19.07 19.10
C ALA A 255 10.70 -18.59 18.65
N GLY A 256 11.04 -17.36 19.05
CA GLY A 256 12.43 -16.95 19.27
C GLY A 256 12.81 -15.58 18.69
N GLY A 257 12.28 -14.50 19.27
CA GLY A 257 12.66 -13.14 18.88
C GLY A 257 12.74 -12.19 20.07
N TRP A 258 13.48 -12.55 21.12
CA TRP A 258 13.88 -11.62 22.19
C TRP A 258 15.40 -11.41 22.19
N GLY A 259 15.80 -10.18 21.89
CA GLY A 259 16.79 -9.46 22.70
C GLY A 259 18.26 -9.77 22.49
N SER A 260 18.89 -9.04 21.57
CA SER A 260 20.30 -8.67 21.65
C SER A 260 20.39 -7.24 22.18
N SER A 261 20.65 -7.08 23.49
CA SER A 261 21.25 -5.88 24.12
C SER A 261 21.53 -6.15 25.60
N GLY A 262 22.74 -6.62 25.89
CA GLY A 262 23.19 -6.92 27.25
C GLY A 262 24.60 -7.49 27.29
N ARG A 263 25.53 -6.99 26.45
CA ARG A 263 26.95 -7.28 26.55
C ARG A 263 27.65 -6.06 27.13
N ASN A 264 27.90 -6.10 28.43
CA ASN A 264 29.05 -5.47 29.10
C ASN A 264 29.05 -5.94 30.55
N GLY A 265 29.67 -7.08 30.83
CA GLY A 265 29.80 -7.53 32.22
C GLY A 265 30.06 -9.01 32.46
N PHE A 266 30.84 -9.71 31.64
CA PHE A 266 31.43 -10.99 32.07
C PHE A 266 32.87 -11.08 31.56
N GLY A 267 33.80 -11.19 32.51
CA GLY A 267 35.24 -11.16 32.29
C GLY A 267 35.81 -12.40 31.60
N SER A 268 37.12 -12.34 31.37
CA SER A 268 37.98 -13.35 30.75
C SER A 268 37.78 -14.75 31.34
N GLY A 269 36.94 -15.56 30.69
CA GLY A 269 36.76 -16.98 30.97
C GLY A 269 36.34 -17.74 29.71
N VAL A 270 36.32 -19.07 29.80
CA VAL A 270 36.13 -20.05 28.70
C VAL A 270 34.92 -19.76 27.79
N TRP A 271 33.94 -18.98 28.28
CA TRP A 271 32.75 -18.55 27.53
C TRP A 271 32.98 -17.42 26.52
N GLY A 272 34.08 -16.67 26.61
CA GLY A 272 34.43 -15.60 25.65
C GLY A 272 34.76 -16.11 24.25
N ARG A 273 34.96 -17.42 24.08
CA ARG A 273 35.36 -18.05 22.81
C ARG A 273 34.19 -18.49 21.92
N PHE A 274 32.95 -18.38 22.39
CA PHE A 274 31.74 -18.75 21.65
C PHE A 274 30.99 -17.55 21.04
N GLY A 275 31.54 -16.34 21.16
CA GLY A 275 30.84 -15.09 20.88
C GLY A 275 30.76 -14.61 19.43
N GLY A 276 31.08 -15.47 18.43
CA GLY A 276 31.02 -15.12 17.01
C GLY A 276 30.73 -16.34 16.13
N SER A 277 30.20 -16.11 14.93
CA SER A 277 29.68 -17.10 13.97
C SER A 277 30.65 -18.21 13.51
N GLY A 278 31.94 -18.16 13.91
CA GLY A 278 32.91 -19.26 13.72
C GLY A 278 33.02 -20.26 14.88
N GLY A 279 32.45 -19.98 16.06
CA GLY A 279 32.57 -20.85 17.24
C GLY A 279 31.75 -22.14 17.15
N LEU A 280 30.59 -22.08 16.49
CA LEU A 280 29.73 -23.24 16.28
C LEU A 280 30.28 -24.18 15.20
N GLN A 281 30.95 -23.64 14.18
CA GLN A 281 31.62 -24.43 13.14
C GLN A 281 32.87 -25.14 13.69
N ALA A 282 33.61 -24.51 14.61
CA ALA A 282 34.70 -25.16 15.35
C ALA A 282 34.21 -26.23 16.34
N LEU A 283 33.02 -26.04 16.94
CA LEU A 283 32.38 -27.02 17.82
C LEU A 283 31.84 -28.22 17.02
N VAL A 284 31.22 -27.99 15.87
CA VAL A 284 30.73 -29.04 14.96
C VAL A 284 31.91 -29.81 14.36
N ALA A 285 32.99 -29.14 13.93
CA ALA A 285 34.21 -29.81 13.48
C ALA A 285 34.91 -30.61 14.60
N GLY A 286 34.83 -30.15 15.86
CA GLY A 286 35.34 -30.85 17.03
C GLY A 286 34.49 -32.06 17.45
N LEU A 287 33.17 -32.02 17.24
CA LEU A 287 32.24 -33.11 17.56
C LEU A 287 32.08 -34.12 16.42
N SER A 288 32.33 -33.72 15.16
CA SER A 288 32.25 -34.59 13.98
C SER A 288 33.52 -35.40 13.72
N GLY A 289 34.64 -35.07 14.39
CA GLY A 289 35.83 -35.90 14.40
C GLY A 289 35.66 -37.07 15.37
N SER A 290 36.05 -38.28 14.96
CA SER A 290 35.83 -39.57 15.64
C SER A 290 36.47 -39.73 17.04
N GLY A 291 36.85 -38.64 17.71
CA GLY A 291 37.36 -38.62 19.09
C GLY A 291 36.73 -37.55 20.00
N GLY A 292 35.92 -36.61 19.49
CA GLY A 292 35.45 -35.45 20.26
C GLY A 292 34.36 -35.75 21.30
N LEU A 293 33.35 -36.56 20.95
CA LEU A 293 32.34 -36.99 21.93
C LEU A 293 32.92 -37.93 22.99
N ASN A 294 33.89 -38.78 22.60
CA ASN A 294 34.44 -39.78 23.50
C ASN A 294 35.37 -39.17 24.58
N SER A 295 36.02 -38.03 24.29
CA SER A 295 36.77 -37.27 25.29
C SER A 295 35.89 -36.40 26.20
N LEU A 296 34.70 -36.00 25.72
CA LEU A 296 33.71 -35.25 26.50
C LEU A 296 32.95 -36.15 27.48
N LEU A 297 32.65 -37.39 27.09
CA LEU A 297 31.99 -38.39 27.94
C LEU A 297 32.94 -39.03 28.97
N ASN A 298 34.24 -39.13 28.67
CA ASN A 298 35.27 -39.57 29.62
C ASN A 298 35.93 -38.41 30.39
N SER A 299 35.41 -37.19 30.25
CA SER A 299 35.92 -36.03 30.99
C SER A 299 35.60 -36.18 32.47
N ALA A 300 36.61 -35.99 33.33
CA ALA A 300 36.46 -35.96 34.78
C ALA A 300 35.34 -35.02 35.24
N THR A 301 34.99 -34.00 34.45
CA THR A 301 33.89 -33.06 34.71
C THR A 301 32.51 -33.71 34.60
N VAL A 302 32.30 -34.65 33.66
CA VAL A 302 31.02 -35.38 33.50
C VAL A 302 30.90 -36.47 34.55
N THR A 303 32.00 -37.16 34.88
CA THR A 303 32.02 -38.09 36.02
C THR A 303 31.73 -37.37 37.33
N THR A 304 32.26 -36.15 37.53
CA THR A 304 32.00 -35.34 38.73
C THR A 304 30.58 -34.76 38.74
N ALA A 305 30.01 -34.39 37.58
CA ALA A 305 28.62 -33.94 37.47
C ALA A 305 27.61 -35.07 37.69
N LEU A 306 27.89 -36.28 37.19
CA LEU A 306 27.07 -37.46 37.41
C LEU A 306 27.20 -37.96 38.86
N THR A 307 28.41 -37.93 39.43
CA THR A 307 28.62 -38.23 40.86
C THR A 307 27.93 -37.18 41.72
N GLY A 308 27.96 -35.89 41.36
CA GLY A 308 27.23 -34.81 42.05
C GLY A 308 25.71 -34.91 41.92
N ALA A 309 25.19 -35.36 40.77
CA ALA A 309 23.76 -35.60 40.57
C ALA A 309 23.27 -36.83 41.35
N LEU A 310 24.07 -37.90 41.41
CA LEU A 310 23.77 -39.11 42.18
C LEU A 310 23.98 -38.92 43.70
N SER A 311 24.87 -37.99 44.10
CA SER A 311 25.12 -37.59 45.49
C SER A 311 24.23 -36.42 45.95
N SER A 312 23.32 -35.96 45.09
CA SER A 312 22.42 -34.84 45.37
C SER A 312 21.59 -35.15 46.63
N PRO A 313 21.47 -34.20 47.59
CA PRO A 313 20.63 -34.37 48.77
C PRO A 313 19.20 -34.81 48.45
N THR A 314 18.69 -34.44 47.27
CA THR A 314 17.36 -34.80 46.75
C THR A 314 17.27 -36.26 46.30
N VAL A 315 18.34 -36.79 45.68
CA VAL A 315 18.44 -38.22 45.30
C VAL A 315 18.71 -39.06 46.54
N THR A 316 19.52 -38.56 47.47
CA THR A 316 19.78 -39.20 48.77
C THR A 316 18.53 -39.22 49.65
N THR A 317 17.65 -38.21 49.60
CA THR A 317 16.35 -38.22 50.29
C THR A 317 15.30 -39.07 49.57
N LEU A 318 15.35 -39.19 48.24
CA LEU A 318 14.48 -40.09 47.47
C LEU A 318 14.87 -41.57 47.68
N LEU A 319 16.16 -41.90 47.74
CA LEU A 319 16.67 -43.25 47.99
C LEU A 319 16.54 -43.67 49.47
N ASN A 320 16.70 -42.73 50.41
CA ASN A 320 16.45 -42.96 51.85
C ASN A 320 14.99 -42.69 52.26
N SER A 321 14.10 -42.43 51.30
CA SER A 321 12.67 -42.31 51.54
C SER A 321 12.14 -43.62 52.15
N PRO A 322 11.32 -43.57 53.21
CA PRO A 322 10.68 -44.77 53.77
C PRO A 322 9.94 -45.59 52.69
N THR A 323 9.38 -44.92 51.69
CA THR A 323 8.64 -45.56 50.58
C THR A 323 9.56 -46.33 49.64
N VAL A 324 10.73 -45.79 49.31
CA VAL A 324 11.72 -46.43 48.43
C VAL A 324 12.51 -47.49 49.18
N ALA A 325 12.83 -47.25 50.45
CA ALA A 325 13.40 -48.24 51.35
C ALA A 325 12.44 -49.44 51.52
N ASN A 326 11.14 -49.22 51.73
CA ASN A 326 10.14 -50.29 51.80
C ASN A 326 9.92 -51.01 50.46
N LEU A 327 10.04 -50.31 49.33
CA LEU A 327 9.93 -50.92 48.00
C LEU A 327 11.16 -51.77 47.64
N LEU A 328 12.38 -51.32 47.99
CA LEU A 328 13.63 -52.05 47.72
C LEU A 328 13.91 -53.15 48.74
N SER A 329 13.45 -53.01 49.98
CA SER A 329 13.51 -54.05 51.02
C SER A 329 12.29 -54.98 51.02
N SER A 330 11.30 -54.70 50.16
CA SER A 330 10.16 -55.59 49.93
C SER A 330 10.64 -56.99 49.56
N SER A 331 10.10 -58.00 50.23
CA SER A 331 10.37 -59.41 49.95
C SER A 331 10.10 -59.74 48.47
N THR A 332 9.14 -59.09 47.84
CA THR A 332 8.79 -59.26 46.42
C THR A 332 9.90 -58.75 45.49
N VAL A 333 10.45 -57.55 45.75
CA VAL A 333 11.50 -56.95 44.92
C VAL A 333 12.86 -57.62 45.18
N SER A 334 13.14 -57.98 46.43
CA SER A 334 14.33 -58.75 46.79
C SER A 334 14.32 -60.15 46.18
N ASN A 335 13.17 -60.84 46.17
CA ASN A 335 13.02 -62.15 45.51
C ASN A 335 13.05 -62.05 43.98
N LEU A 336 12.55 -60.96 43.40
CA LEU A 336 12.61 -60.71 41.96
C LEU A 336 14.04 -60.43 41.49
N LEU A 337 14.81 -59.61 42.23
CA LEU A 337 16.20 -59.27 41.90
C LEU A 337 17.19 -60.39 42.22
N ARG A 338 16.90 -61.22 43.24
CA ARG A 338 17.66 -62.44 43.56
C ARG A 338 17.19 -63.67 42.79
N SER A 339 16.16 -63.53 41.96
CA SER A 339 15.67 -64.63 41.13
C SER A 339 16.80 -65.09 40.20
N PRO A 340 17.16 -66.39 40.21
CA PRO A 340 18.14 -66.94 39.27
C PRO A 340 17.76 -66.64 37.82
N VAL A 341 16.47 -66.55 37.53
CA VAL A 341 15.93 -66.22 36.21
C VAL A 341 16.23 -64.77 35.84
N VAL A 342 15.93 -63.80 36.71
CA VAL A 342 16.17 -62.37 36.44
C VAL A 342 17.67 -62.07 36.39
N SER A 343 18.44 -62.67 37.30
CA SER A 343 19.90 -62.61 37.26
C SER A 343 20.44 -63.18 35.94
N SER A 344 19.98 -64.35 35.51
CA SER A 344 20.38 -64.95 34.23
C SER A 344 19.91 -64.15 33.01
N LEU A 345 18.77 -63.45 33.10
CA LEU A 345 18.21 -62.64 32.02
C LEU A 345 19.03 -61.36 31.83
N LEU A 346 19.42 -60.71 32.94
CA LEU A 346 20.20 -59.46 32.94
C LEU A 346 21.69 -59.68 32.69
N SER A 347 22.22 -60.85 33.05
CA SER A 347 23.60 -61.25 32.74
C SER A 347 23.72 -62.05 31.44
N ASN A 348 22.62 -62.26 30.71
CA ASN A 348 22.66 -62.90 29.40
C ASN A 348 23.34 -61.97 28.38
N PRO A 349 24.49 -62.36 27.79
CA PRO A 349 25.20 -61.54 26.83
C PRO A 349 24.33 -61.15 25.64
N ALA A 350 23.42 -62.02 25.19
CA ALA A 350 22.53 -61.74 24.06
C ALA A 350 21.48 -60.67 24.39
N ILE A 351 20.97 -60.64 25.63
CA ILE A 351 19.99 -59.64 26.08
C ILE A 351 20.67 -58.30 26.39
N SER A 352 21.87 -58.36 26.99
CA SER A 352 22.75 -57.20 27.12
C SER A 352 23.10 -56.60 25.75
N THR A 353 23.41 -57.42 24.74
CA THR A 353 23.70 -56.96 23.37
C THR A 353 22.44 -56.46 22.64
N LEU A 354 21.26 -57.00 22.96
CA LEU A 354 19.97 -56.56 22.42
C LEU A 354 19.53 -55.21 23.01
N LEU A 355 19.81 -54.97 24.30
CA LEU A 355 19.46 -53.72 25.01
C LEU A 355 20.53 -52.62 24.85
N SER A 356 21.80 -52.99 24.68
CA SER A 356 22.92 -52.04 24.44
C SER A 356 23.23 -51.82 22.97
N GLY A 357 22.71 -52.67 22.08
CA GLY A 357 22.94 -52.57 20.66
C GLY A 357 22.11 -51.45 20.04
N THR A 358 22.78 -50.53 19.35
CA THR A 358 22.21 -49.53 18.43
C THR A 358 21.24 -50.12 17.39
N ASN A 359 21.21 -51.44 17.25
CA ASN A 359 20.36 -52.18 16.33
C ASN A 359 18.92 -52.39 16.81
N LEU A 360 18.60 -52.41 18.12
CA LEU A 360 17.18 -52.51 18.53
C LEU A 360 16.50 -51.16 18.34
N SER A 361 17.16 -50.06 18.74
CA SER A 361 16.70 -48.71 18.45
C SER A 361 16.68 -48.42 16.95
N ALA A 362 17.67 -48.88 16.16
CA ALA A 362 17.66 -48.75 14.70
C ALA A 362 16.67 -49.66 13.98
N LYS A 363 16.37 -50.87 14.50
CA LYS A 363 15.32 -51.76 13.93
C LYS A 363 13.92 -51.34 14.35
N LEU A 364 13.75 -50.80 15.56
CA LEU A 364 12.48 -50.22 16.01
C LEU A 364 12.23 -48.88 15.32
N ASN A 365 13.26 -48.05 15.11
CA ASN A 365 13.19 -46.93 14.16
C ASN A 365 12.88 -47.46 12.77
N GLY A 366 13.61 -48.42 12.22
CA GLY A 366 13.37 -48.95 10.86
C GLY A 366 11.99 -49.54 10.61
N LEU A 367 11.33 -50.08 11.64
CA LEU A 367 9.97 -50.65 11.57
C LEU A 367 8.88 -49.60 11.85
N LEU A 368 9.20 -48.49 12.53
CA LEU A 368 8.33 -47.33 12.76
C LEU A 368 8.58 -46.17 11.77
N THR A 369 9.69 -46.20 11.04
CA THR A 369 10.03 -45.27 9.97
C THR A 369 9.60 -45.88 8.64
N VAL A 370 8.28 -46.00 8.46
CA VAL A 370 7.80 -45.32 7.27
C VAL A 370 7.94 -43.86 7.66
N ASN A 371 9.02 -43.21 7.20
CA ASN A 371 9.18 -41.77 7.40
C ASN A 371 7.80 -41.15 7.10
N PRO A 372 7.14 -40.41 8.01
CA PRO A 372 5.82 -39.85 7.73
C PRO A 372 5.80 -39.06 6.42
N ALA A 373 6.93 -38.44 6.05
CA ALA A 373 7.10 -37.79 4.75
C ALA A 373 7.23 -38.79 3.57
N ALA A 374 7.82 -39.98 3.76
CA ALA A 374 7.88 -41.02 2.73
C ALA A 374 6.58 -41.84 2.62
N ALA A 375 5.84 -42.03 3.72
CA ALA A 375 4.50 -42.60 3.73
C ALA A 375 3.50 -41.63 3.07
N SER A 376 3.58 -40.34 3.40
CA SER A 376 2.77 -39.29 2.79
C SER A 376 3.10 -39.05 1.31
N ALA A 377 4.36 -39.28 0.89
CA ALA A 377 4.75 -39.20 -0.51
C ALA A 377 4.37 -40.44 -1.34
N ALA A 378 4.19 -41.61 -0.69
CA ALA A 378 3.89 -42.88 -1.37
C ALA A 378 2.41 -43.28 -1.34
N VAL A 379 1.58 -42.63 -0.53
CA VAL A 379 0.13 -42.83 -0.57
C VAL A 379 -0.43 -41.98 -1.70
N THR A 380 -0.50 -42.59 -2.89
CA THR A 380 -1.64 -42.34 -3.76
C THR A 380 -2.88 -42.64 -2.90
N ASP A 381 -3.57 -41.60 -2.44
CA ASP A 381 -4.85 -41.73 -1.72
C ASP A 381 -5.80 -42.63 -2.56
N VAL A 382 -6.80 -43.27 -1.95
CA VAL A 382 -7.77 -44.16 -2.65
C VAL A 382 -8.39 -43.48 -3.88
N PHE A 383 -8.36 -42.15 -3.91
CA PHE A 383 -8.84 -41.29 -4.99
C PHE A 383 -7.78 -40.87 -6.03
N GLY A 384 -6.57 -41.41 -5.98
CA GLY A 384 -5.51 -41.10 -6.95
C GLY A 384 -4.70 -39.83 -6.64
N ASN A 385 -4.86 -39.22 -5.46
CA ASN A 385 -4.15 -37.97 -5.14
C ASN A 385 -2.71 -38.25 -4.66
N THR A 386 -1.75 -37.44 -5.09
CA THR A 386 -0.34 -37.46 -4.66
C THR A 386 0.06 -36.08 -4.12
N GLY A 387 0.62 -36.03 -2.91
CA GLY A 387 0.96 -34.79 -2.19
C GLY A 387 0.02 -34.51 -1.01
N THR A 388 0.07 -33.32 -0.44
CA THR A 388 -0.57 -32.96 0.84
C THR A 388 -1.72 -31.98 0.64
N GLY A 389 -2.76 -32.05 1.48
CA GLY A 389 -3.86 -31.08 1.47
C GLY A 389 -4.75 -31.07 0.22
N ASN A 390 -4.64 -32.07 -0.66
CA ASN A 390 -5.49 -32.20 -1.84
C ASN A 390 -6.91 -32.68 -1.46
N ILE A 391 -7.92 -32.13 -2.12
CA ILE A 391 -9.33 -32.52 -1.98
C ILE A 391 -9.87 -32.89 -3.37
N GLY A 392 -10.30 -34.13 -3.58
CA GLY A 392 -10.89 -34.60 -4.83
C GLY A 392 -10.21 -35.85 -5.38
N PHE A 393 -10.01 -35.95 -6.70
CA PHE A 393 -9.48 -37.16 -7.34
C PHE A 393 -8.33 -36.87 -8.31
N GLY A 394 -7.31 -37.73 -8.33
CA GLY A 394 -6.25 -37.69 -9.32
C GLY A 394 -5.35 -36.44 -9.29
N ASN A 395 -5.35 -35.67 -8.20
CA ASN A 395 -4.53 -34.46 -8.11
C ASN A 395 -3.08 -34.79 -7.76
N THR A 396 -2.12 -34.07 -8.33
CA THR A 396 -0.67 -34.22 -8.07
C THR A 396 -0.08 -32.87 -7.63
N GLY A 397 0.55 -32.83 -6.46
CA GLY A 397 1.08 -31.60 -5.84
C GLY A 397 0.36 -31.30 -4.52
N ASP A 398 0.39 -30.07 -4.04
CA ASP A 398 -0.15 -29.70 -2.73
C ASP A 398 -1.39 -28.78 -2.83
N ASN A 399 -2.31 -28.90 -1.87
CA ASN A 399 -3.45 -27.99 -1.68
C ASN A 399 -4.38 -27.80 -2.90
N ASN A 400 -4.47 -28.79 -3.79
CA ASN A 400 -5.39 -28.73 -4.92
C ASN A 400 -6.82 -29.14 -4.53
N VAL A 401 -7.83 -28.50 -5.13
CA VAL A 401 -9.24 -28.87 -4.97
C VAL A 401 -9.87 -29.18 -6.32
N GLY A 402 -10.27 -30.43 -6.54
CA GLY A 402 -11.01 -30.87 -7.72
C GLY A 402 -10.44 -32.13 -8.37
N PHE A 403 -10.32 -32.15 -9.70
CA PHE A 403 -10.01 -33.37 -10.46
C PHE A 403 -8.79 -33.19 -11.34
N PHE A 404 -7.82 -34.11 -11.26
CA PHE A 404 -6.68 -34.19 -12.17
C PHE A 404 -5.82 -32.93 -12.25
N ASN A 405 -5.81 -32.08 -11.21
CA ASN A 405 -4.93 -30.92 -11.19
C ASN A 405 -3.49 -31.33 -10.90
N THR A 406 -2.52 -30.65 -11.51
CA THR A 406 -1.08 -30.87 -11.31
C THR A 406 -0.41 -29.56 -10.90
N GLY A 407 0.46 -29.59 -9.90
CA GLY A 407 1.05 -28.40 -9.27
C GLY A 407 0.33 -28.04 -7.97
N ASP A 408 0.37 -26.79 -7.52
CA ASP A 408 -0.07 -26.43 -6.16
C ASP A 408 -1.19 -25.37 -6.14
N GLY A 409 -2.10 -25.49 -5.16
CA GLY A 409 -3.13 -24.47 -4.89
C GLY A 409 -4.23 -24.35 -5.96
N ASN A 410 -4.32 -25.30 -6.91
CA ASN A 410 -5.27 -25.20 -8.02
C ASN A 410 -6.69 -25.61 -7.60
N VAL A 411 -7.70 -24.91 -8.10
CA VAL A 411 -9.12 -25.19 -7.86
C VAL A 411 -9.84 -25.45 -9.19
N GLY A 412 -10.25 -26.69 -9.45
CA GLY A 412 -11.09 -27.06 -10.59
C GLY A 412 -10.66 -28.35 -11.26
N ILE A 413 -10.59 -28.38 -12.59
CA ILE A 413 -10.36 -29.62 -13.37
C ILE A 413 -9.15 -29.48 -14.29
N ALA A 414 -8.23 -30.43 -14.22
CA ALA A 414 -7.12 -30.59 -15.15
C ALA A 414 -6.24 -29.33 -15.31
N ASN A 415 -6.14 -28.49 -14.27
CA ASN A 415 -5.23 -27.35 -14.28
C ASN A 415 -3.79 -27.81 -14.04
N SER A 416 -2.81 -27.11 -14.62
CA SER A 416 -1.38 -27.44 -14.49
C SER A 416 -0.55 -26.20 -14.14
N GLY A 417 -0.12 -26.09 -12.88
CA GLY A 417 0.66 -24.94 -12.41
C GLY A 417 0.30 -24.52 -10.98
N PHE A 418 0.23 -23.22 -10.73
CA PHE A 418 0.06 -22.66 -9.38
C PHE A 418 -1.13 -21.71 -9.29
N ASP A 419 -1.93 -21.83 -8.23
CA ASP A 419 -3.05 -20.92 -7.90
C ASP A 419 -4.06 -20.71 -9.05
N LEU A 420 -4.31 -21.75 -9.85
CA LEU A 420 -5.23 -21.68 -10.99
C LEU A 420 -6.66 -21.95 -10.56
N LYS A 421 -7.65 -21.26 -11.15
CA LYS A 421 -9.08 -21.50 -10.91
C LYS A 421 -9.82 -21.81 -12.21
N GLY A 422 -10.51 -22.93 -12.28
CA GLY A 422 -11.38 -23.31 -13.40
C GLY A 422 -10.92 -24.59 -14.11
N ILE A 423 -10.89 -24.62 -15.45
CA ILE A 423 -10.68 -25.86 -16.20
C ILE A 423 -9.51 -25.72 -17.18
N SER A 424 -8.58 -26.68 -17.13
CA SER A 424 -7.49 -26.82 -18.09
C SER A 424 -6.66 -25.55 -18.30
N ASN A 425 -6.52 -24.73 -17.25
CA ASN A 425 -5.58 -23.62 -17.28
C ASN A 425 -4.16 -24.14 -17.03
N SER A 426 -3.14 -23.43 -17.52
CA SER A 426 -1.75 -23.71 -17.22
C SER A 426 -0.92 -22.47 -16.91
N GLY A 427 0.06 -22.60 -16.01
CA GLY A 427 0.92 -21.49 -15.56
C GLY A 427 0.58 -21.00 -14.16
N VAL A 428 0.33 -19.70 -13.96
CA VAL A 428 0.17 -19.12 -12.60
C VAL A 428 -1.03 -18.18 -12.50
N GLY A 429 -1.87 -18.35 -11.48
CA GLY A 429 -2.91 -17.35 -11.13
C GLY A 429 -3.98 -17.09 -12.19
N ASN A 430 -4.13 -17.96 -13.20
CA ASN A 430 -5.18 -17.80 -14.22
C ASN A 430 -6.55 -18.24 -13.66
N SER A 431 -7.61 -17.55 -14.09
CA SER A 431 -8.99 -17.83 -13.71
C SER A 431 -9.88 -18.00 -14.96
N GLY A 432 -10.57 -19.13 -15.07
CA GLY A 432 -11.49 -19.44 -16.16
C GLY A 432 -11.15 -20.74 -16.89
N LEU A 433 -11.12 -20.74 -18.22
CA LEU A 433 -10.99 -21.96 -19.02
C LEU A 433 -9.83 -21.87 -20.02
N PHE A 434 -9.00 -22.91 -20.11
CA PHE A 434 -7.98 -23.05 -21.16
C PHE A 434 -6.96 -21.90 -21.26
N ASN A 435 -6.80 -21.10 -20.20
CA ASN A 435 -5.84 -20.00 -20.21
C ASN A 435 -4.43 -20.53 -19.98
N THR A 436 -3.45 -19.93 -20.64
CA THR A 436 -2.02 -20.29 -20.52
C THR A 436 -1.18 -19.08 -20.16
N GLY A 437 -0.11 -19.25 -19.37
CA GLY A 437 0.72 -18.14 -18.89
C GLY A 437 0.29 -17.68 -17.50
N SER A 438 0.19 -16.36 -17.26
CA SER A 438 -0.03 -15.84 -15.90
C SER A 438 -1.16 -14.82 -15.79
N TYR A 439 -1.94 -14.88 -14.70
CA TYR A 439 -2.95 -13.87 -14.32
C TYR A 439 -4.01 -13.55 -15.36
N ASN A 440 -4.27 -14.46 -16.30
CA ASN A 440 -5.32 -14.27 -17.30
C ASN A 440 -6.68 -14.63 -16.73
N THR A 441 -7.69 -13.82 -17.02
CA THR A 441 -9.08 -14.04 -16.62
C THR A 441 -9.96 -14.22 -17.85
N GLY A 442 -10.69 -15.35 -17.93
CA GLY A 442 -11.65 -15.63 -18.99
C GLY A 442 -11.38 -16.95 -19.71
N ILE A 443 -11.41 -16.97 -21.05
CA ILE A 443 -11.31 -18.22 -21.83
C ILE A 443 -10.21 -18.15 -22.87
N GLY A 444 -9.31 -19.13 -22.89
CA GLY A 444 -8.37 -19.34 -24.00
C GLY A 444 -7.36 -18.21 -24.20
N ASN A 445 -7.11 -17.38 -23.19
CA ASN A 445 -6.10 -16.33 -23.28
C ASN A 445 -4.69 -16.94 -23.09
N SER A 446 -3.68 -16.33 -23.71
CA SER A 446 -2.29 -16.76 -23.58
C SER A 446 -1.35 -15.59 -23.33
N GLY A 447 -0.48 -15.69 -22.34
CA GLY A 447 0.47 -14.63 -21.98
C GLY A 447 0.18 -14.10 -20.58
N ILE A 448 0.21 -12.78 -20.36
CA ILE A 448 0.12 -12.20 -19.01
C ILE A 448 -1.07 -11.26 -18.88
N GLY A 449 -1.90 -11.45 -17.85
CA GLY A 449 -2.82 -10.43 -17.37
C GLY A 449 -3.94 -10.05 -18.35
N ASN A 450 -4.30 -10.91 -19.31
CA ASN A 450 -5.38 -10.62 -20.24
C ASN A 450 -6.76 -10.89 -19.61
N THR A 451 -7.74 -10.05 -19.94
CA THR A 451 -9.13 -10.20 -19.49
C THR A 451 -10.06 -10.39 -20.70
N GLY A 452 -10.74 -11.52 -20.78
CA GLY A 452 -11.74 -11.80 -21.82
C GLY A 452 -11.52 -13.12 -22.54
N LEU A 453 -11.62 -13.14 -23.87
CA LEU A 453 -11.64 -14.36 -24.67
C LEU A 453 -10.53 -14.38 -25.71
N PHE A 454 -9.76 -15.45 -25.77
CA PHE A 454 -8.82 -15.77 -26.85
C PHE A 454 -7.82 -14.65 -27.15
N ASN A 455 -7.35 -13.91 -26.15
CA ASN A 455 -6.36 -12.85 -26.35
C ASN A 455 -4.93 -13.38 -26.18
N PRO A 456 -4.08 -13.38 -27.23
CA PRO A 456 -2.65 -13.67 -27.11
C PRO A 456 -1.82 -12.41 -26.87
N GLY A 457 -0.91 -12.47 -25.90
CA GLY A 457 0.00 -11.40 -25.53
C GLY A 457 -0.28 -10.91 -24.12
N ASN A 458 -0.21 -9.60 -23.86
CA ASN A 458 -0.23 -9.09 -22.49
C ASN A 458 -1.29 -8.01 -22.26
N PHE A 459 -2.00 -8.10 -21.13
CA PHE A 459 -2.91 -7.06 -20.64
C PHE A 459 -3.94 -6.58 -21.65
N ASN A 460 -4.44 -7.45 -22.53
CA ASN A 460 -5.54 -7.11 -23.42
C ASN A 460 -6.90 -7.28 -22.72
N THR A 461 -7.86 -6.44 -23.08
CA THR A 461 -9.26 -6.51 -22.62
C THR A 461 -10.19 -6.74 -23.81
N GLY A 462 -10.96 -7.84 -23.79
CA GLY A 462 -11.98 -8.13 -24.80
C GLY A 462 -11.76 -9.45 -25.53
N ILE A 463 -11.87 -9.48 -26.85
CA ILE A 463 -11.95 -10.73 -27.63
C ILE A 463 -10.89 -10.78 -28.73
N GLY A 464 -10.05 -11.82 -28.76
CA GLY A 464 -9.22 -12.13 -29.92
C GLY A 464 -8.13 -11.11 -30.22
N ASN A 465 -7.74 -10.27 -29.26
CA ASN A 465 -6.71 -9.26 -29.47
C ASN A 465 -5.31 -9.87 -29.40
N ARG A 466 -4.48 -9.62 -30.41
CA ARG A 466 -3.08 -10.03 -30.48
C ARG A 466 -2.16 -8.85 -30.20
N GLY A 467 -1.22 -9.05 -29.27
CA GLY A 467 -0.23 -8.04 -28.89
C GLY A 467 -0.49 -7.58 -27.46
N SER A 468 -0.33 -6.28 -27.15
CA SER A 468 -0.42 -5.83 -25.76
C SER A 468 -1.34 -4.63 -25.54
N TYR A 469 -2.04 -4.61 -24.42
CA TYR A 469 -2.84 -3.47 -23.97
C TYR A 469 -3.92 -3.02 -24.96
N ASN A 470 -4.52 -3.92 -25.73
CA ASN A 470 -5.66 -3.58 -26.61
C ASN A 470 -6.99 -3.70 -25.86
N THR A 471 -7.96 -2.86 -26.21
CA THR A 471 -9.34 -2.89 -25.72
C THR A 471 -10.32 -3.07 -26.87
N GLY A 472 -11.18 -4.08 -26.78
CA GLY A 472 -12.21 -4.38 -27.77
C GLY A 472 -11.94 -5.72 -28.45
N SER A 473 -12.09 -5.81 -29.77
CA SER A 473 -12.08 -7.11 -30.46
C SER A 473 -11.15 -7.18 -31.66
N PHE A 474 -10.44 -8.29 -31.82
CA PHE A 474 -9.64 -8.61 -33.02
C PHE A 474 -8.63 -7.53 -33.43
N ASN A 475 -8.08 -6.81 -32.46
CA ASN A 475 -7.01 -5.87 -32.73
C ASN A 475 -5.65 -6.60 -32.81
N GLU A 476 -4.79 -6.17 -33.71
CA GLU A 476 -3.41 -6.66 -33.85
C GLU A 476 -2.43 -5.50 -33.66
N GLY A 477 -1.49 -5.64 -32.73
CA GLY A 477 -0.57 -4.58 -32.32
C GLY A 477 -0.79 -4.21 -30.86
N SER A 478 -0.55 -2.96 -30.49
CA SER A 478 -0.63 -2.51 -29.11
C SER A 478 -1.47 -1.25 -28.92
N PHE A 479 -2.08 -1.12 -27.74
CA PHE A 479 -2.82 0.06 -27.33
C PHE A 479 -3.97 0.45 -28.27
N ASN A 480 -4.59 -0.48 -29.01
CA ASN A 480 -5.77 -0.16 -29.83
C ASN A 480 -7.05 -0.15 -29.00
N SER A 481 -7.99 0.73 -29.35
CA SER A 481 -9.34 0.82 -28.78
C SER A 481 -10.41 0.65 -29.84
N GLY A 482 -11.34 -0.27 -29.63
CA GLY A 482 -12.41 -0.61 -30.58
C GLY A 482 -12.12 -1.95 -31.26
N ASP A 483 -12.52 -2.13 -32.52
CA ASP A 483 -12.47 -3.45 -33.14
C ASP A 483 -11.75 -3.47 -34.50
N PHE A 484 -11.08 -4.59 -34.78
CA PHE A 484 -10.42 -4.90 -36.05
C PHE A 484 -9.35 -3.87 -36.47
N ASN A 485 -8.65 -3.26 -35.51
CA ASN A 485 -7.55 -2.35 -35.83
C ASN A 485 -6.22 -3.11 -35.92
N SER A 486 -5.42 -2.81 -36.94
CA SER A 486 -4.08 -3.37 -37.14
C SER A 486 -3.03 -2.26 -37.08
N GLY A 487 -1.98 -2.46 -36.30
CA GLY A 487 -0.99 -1.42 -35.96
C GLY A 487 -1.19 -0.95 -34.52
N ASP A 488 -0.63 0.21 -34.17
CA ASP A 488 -0.59 0.68 -32.79
C ASP A 488 -1.44 1.92 -32.53
N THR A 489 -2.02 1.99 -31.33
CA THR A 489 -2.70 3.17 -30.80
C THR A 489 -3.82 3.70 -31.71
N ASN A 490 -4.60 2.83 -32.35
CA ASN A 490 -5.79 3.24 -33.11
C ASN A 490 -7.04 3.32 -32.23
N THR A 491 -7.96 4.22 -32.55
CA THR A 491 -9.28 4.33 -31.93
C THR A 491 -10.39 4.17 -32.98
N GLY A 492 -11.30 3.23 -32.76
CA GLY A 492 -12.48 3.01 -33.60
C GLY A 492 -12.44 1.65 -34.28
N TRP A 493 -12.79 1.60 -35.57
CA TRP A 493 -13.03 0.33 -36.27
C TRP A 493 -12.24 0.21 -37.57
N PHE A 494 -11.69 -0.97 -37.84
CA PHE A 494 -11.07 -1.32 -39.12
C PHE A 494 -9.93 -0.39 -39.56
N ASN A 495 -9.23 0.25 -38.62
CA ASN A 495 -8.10 1.11 -38.98
C ASN A 495 -6.81 0.28 -39.15
N SER A 496 -6.02 0.59 -40.17
CA SER A 496 -4.74 -0.06 -40.44
C SER A 496 -3.61 0.97 -40.48
N GLY A 497 -2.49 0.68 -39.82
CA GLY A 497 -1.43 1.65 -39.53
C GLY A 497 -1.60 2.18 -38.12
N ASP A 498 -0.94 3.29 -37.79
CA ASP A 498 -0.82 3.74 -36.41
C ASP A 498 -1.58 5.05 -36.15
N LEU A 499 -2.04 5.22 -34.91
CA LEU A 499 -2.61 6.48 -34.42
C LEU A 499 -3.83 6.98 -35.20
N ASN A 500 -4.64 6.12 -35.81
CA ASN A 500 -5.86 6.57 -36.49
C ASN A 500 -7.04 6.69 -35.53
N THR A 501 -7.93 7.65 -35.77
CA THR A 501 -9.22 7.79 -35.08
C THR A 501 -10.36 7.73 -36.09
N GLY A 502 -11.27 6.78 -35.93
CA GLY A 502 -12.50 6.68 -36.70
C GLY A 502 -12.69 5.31 -37.34
N ILE A 503 -13.16 5.27 -38.59
CA ILE A 503 -13.59 4.02 -39.25
C ILE A 503 -12.82 3.82 -40.55
N GLY A 504 -12.16 2.67 -40.71
CA GLY A 504 -11.64 2.22 -42.00
C GLY A 504 -10.51 3.08 -42.56
N ASN A 505 -9.72 3.75 -41.71
CA ASN A 505 -8.59 4.55 -42.19
C ASN A 505 -7.36 3.67 -42.40
N SER A 506 -6.61 3.92 -43.47
CA SER A 506 -5.33 3.24 -43.78
C SER A 506 -4.18 4.26 -43.86
N GLY A 507 -3.03 3.90 -43.28
CA GLY A 507 -1.91 4.82 -43.07
C GLY A 507 -1.91 5.36 -41.64
N ASN A 508 -1.22 6.47 -41.37
CA ASN A 508 -0.96 6.90 -40.00
C ASN A 508 -1.62 8.25 -39.65
N ILE A 509 -2.07 8.38 -38.41
CA ILE A 509 -2.50 9.66 -37.81
C ILE A 509 -3.72 10.29 -38.53
N ASN A 510 -4.62 9.47 -39.06
CA ASN A 510 -5.84 9.97 -39.72
C ASN A 510 -6.99 10.16 -38.73
N THR A 511 -7.82 11.19 -38.93
CA THR A 511 -9.07 11.41 -38.19
C THR A 511 -10.25 11.42 -39.14
N GLY A 512 -11.12 10.41 -39.06
CA GLY A 512 -12.39 10.38 -39.80
C GLY A 512 -12.72 9.01 -40.39
N ILE A 513 -13.28 8.97 -41.61
CA ILE A 513 -13.85 7.75 -42.19
C ILE A 513 -13.22 7.43 -43.55
N GLY A 514 -12.70 6.23 -43.72
CA GLY A 514 -12.27 5.71 -45.03
C GLY A 514 -11.10 6.45 -45.66
N ASN A 515 -10.26 7.12 -44.86
CA ASN A 515 -9.10 7.83 -45.39
C ASN A 515 -7.96 6.87 -45.74
N SER A 516 -7.12 7.25 -46.69
CA SER A 516 -5.91 6.54 -47.09
C SER A 516 -4.78 7.54 -47.27
N GLY A 517 -3.60 7.22 -46.71
CA GLY A 517 -2.47 8.14 -46.57
C GLY A 517 -2.26 8.55 -45.11
N ASN A 518 -1.46 9.58 -44.86
CA ASN A 518 -1.06 10.01 -43.53
C ASN A 518 -1.60 11.39 -43.17
N MET A 519 -1.88 11.63 -41.89
CA MET A 519 -2.27 12.94 -41.33
C MET A 519 -3.52 13.57 -41.98
N ASN A 520 -4.46 12.75 -42.46
CA ASN A 520 -5.69 13.25 -43.07
C ASN A 520 -6.78 13.50 -42.04
N ARG A 521 -7.66 14.46 -42.35
CA ARG A 521 -8.86 14.74 -41.56
C ARG A 521 -10.07 14.84 -42.47
N GLY A 522 -11.06 13.97 -42.30
CA GLY A 522 -12.28 14.00 -43.09
C GLY A 522 -12.77 12.63 -43.53
N MET A 523 -13.41 12.57 -44.69
CA MET A 523 -14.02 11.34 -45.23
C MET A 523 -13.47 11.02 -46.61
N PHE A 524 -13.04 9.78 -46.82
CA PHE A 524 -12.61 9.22 -48.11
C PHE A 524 -11.46 9.97 -48.78
N ILE A 525 -10.58 10.58 -47.98
CA ILE A 525 -9.37 11.25 -48.46
C ILE A 525 -8.34 10.20 -48.90
N ARG A 526 -7.56 10.47 -49.96
CA ARG A 526 -6.64 9.50 -50.59
C ARG A 526 -5.19 9.98 -50.71
N GLY A 527 -4.85 11.12 -50.11
CA GLY A 527 -3.51 11.72 -50.14
C GLY A 527 -2.93 11.87 -48.74
N ASP A 528 -1.89 12.68 -48.58
CA ASP A 528 -1.33 12.99 -47.26
C ASP A 528 -1.68 14.42 -46.83
N ALA A 529 -1.85 14.63 -45.53
CA ALA A 529 -2.01 15.93 -44.90
C ALA A 529 -3.18 16.77 -45.47
N GLN A 530 -4.28 16.12 -45.84
CA GLN A 530 -5.46 16.80 -46.41
C GLN A 530 -6.57 17.01 -45.37
N GLY A 531 -7.39 18.04 -45.57
CA GLY A 531 -8.52 18.37 -44.69
C GLY A 531 -8.13 19.00 -43.35
N MET A 532 -6.87 19.42 -43.20
CA MET A 532 -6.41 20.18 -42.04
C MET A 532 -6.74 21.66 -42.21
N THR A 533 -7.71 22.17 -41.44
CA THR A 533 -8.05 23.60 -41.40
C THR A 533 -7.71 24.17 -40.04
N GLY A 534 -6.88 25.21 -40.01
CA GLY A 534 -6.62 26.03 -38.82
C GLY A 534 -7.48 27.29 -38.84
N VAL A 535 -7.68 27.91 -37.67
CA VAL A 535 -8.37 29.20 -37.55
C VAL A 535 -7.49 30.12 -36.71
N SER A 536 -7.10 31.26 -37.26
CA SER A 536 -6.36 32.30 -36.53
C SER A 536 -7.08 33.63 -36.66
N TYR A 537 -7.16 34.36 -35.55
CA TYR A 537 -7.67 35.73 -35.51
C TYR A 537 -6.59 36.66 -34.98
N SER A 538 -6.20 37.63 -35.80
CA SER A 538 -5.28 38.71 -35.46
C SER A 538 -5.94 40.07 -35.67
N ILE A 539 -5.57 41.05 -34.85
CA ILE A 539 -5.86 42.46 -35.14
C ILE A 539 -4.76 42.95 -36.08
N HIS A 540 -5.13 43.28 -37.31
CA HIS A 540 -4.25 43.97 -38.25
C HIS A 540 -4.44 45.48 -38.09
N ILE A 541 -3.37 46.20 -37.79
CA ILE A 541 -3.35 47.67 -37.80
C ILE A 541 -2.56 48.10 -39.03
N ASP A 542 -3.28 48.69 -40.00
CA ASP A 542 -2.68 49.29 -41.19
C ASP A 542 -1.68 50.38 -40.79
N GLN A 543 -0.70 50.60 -41.66
CA GLN A 543 0.32 51.62 -41.47
C GLN A 543 -0.32 53.01 -41.27
N ILE A 544 -0.07 53.63 -40.11
CA ILE A 544 -0.59 54.96 -39.77
C ILE A 544 0.43 56.02 -40.25
N PRO A 545 0.05 56.92 -41.17
CA PRO A 545 0.91 58.04 -41.55
C PRO A 545 0.92 59.10 -40.44
N VAL A 546 2.12 59.60 -40.12
CA VAL A 546 2.34 60.67 -39.15
C VAL A 546 2.84 61.91 -39.88
N ASP A 547 2.09 63.01 -39.77
CA ASP A 547 2.46 64.34 -40.29
C ASP A 547 2.27 65.41 -39.21
N PHE A 548 3.38 66.04 -38.82
CA PHE A 548 3.37 67.21 -37.95
C PHE A 548 3.91 68.42 -38.71
N GLY A 549 3.01 69.38 -38.97
CA GLY A 549 3.38 70.69 -39.51
C GLY A 549 3.93 71.61 -38.41
N MET A 550 5.15 72.12 -38.60
CA MET A 550 5.79 73.03 -37.66
C MET A 550 6.14 74.37 -38.31
N ARG A 551 6.00 75.47 -37.56
CA ARG A 551 6.18 76.85 -38.04
C ARG A 551 7.17 77.57 -37.15
N PHE A 552 8.27 78.07 -37.72
CA PHE A 552 9.33 78.74 -36.96
C PHE A 552 9.68 80.11 -37.56
N PRO A 553 10.00 81.13 -36.75
CA PRO A 553 10.51 82.41 -37.23
C PRO A 553 11.98 82.31 -37.67
N VAL A 554 12.31 83.02 -38.75
CA VAL A 554 13.61 82.99 -39.44
C VAL A 554 14.65 83.82 -38.66
N ASN A 555 15.31 83.20 -37.68
CA ASN A 555 16.70 83.49 -37.24
C ASN A 555 17.14 82.58 -36.07
N THR A 556 16.90 81.28 -36.11
CA THR A 556 17.43 80.35 -35.08
C THR A 556 17.89 79.05 -35.73
N VAL A 557 19.12 78.63 -35.44
CA VAL A 557 19.62 77.31 -35.84
C VAL A 557 19.09 76.27 -34.85
N ILE A 558 18.26 75.35 -35.32
CA ILE A 558 17.87 74.16 -34.56
C ILE A 558 18.47 72.95 -35.27
N SER A 559 19.54 72.42 -34.68
CA SER A 559 20.07 71.09 -35.02
C SER A 559 19.59 70.13 -33.94
N GLY A 560 18.69 69.22 -34.31
CA GLY A 560 18.26 68.11 -33.47
C GLY A 560 17.77 66.99 -34.36
N GLY A 561 18.41 65.83 -34.29
CA GLY A 561 17.80 64.59 -34.75
C GLY A 561 16.86 64.07 -33.67
N THR A 562 15.72 63.50 -34.06
CA THR A 562 14.86 62.77 -33.13
C THR A 562 15.54 61.44 -32.80
N PHE A 563 15.53 61.05 -31.52
CA PHE A 563 15.89 59.70 -31.11
C PHE A 563 14.76 58.74 -31.51
N ASP A 564 15.09 57.52 -31.93
CA ASP A 564 14.08 56.47 -32.12
C ASP A 564 13.33 56.28 -30.80
N ILE A 565 12.01 56.50 -30.82
CA ILE A 565 11.17 56.12 -29.69
C ILE A 565 10.88 54.64 -29.87
N THR A 566 11.64 53.82 -29.14
CA THR A 566 11.45 52.38 -29.07
C THR A 566 10.67 52.07 -27.80
N THR A 567 9.52 51.41 -27.94
CA THR A 567 8.90 50.77 -26.77
C THR A 567 9.67 49.50 -26.47
N MET A 568 9.97 49.23 -25.20
CA MET A 568 10.51 47.91 -24.85
C MET A 568 9.44 46.86 -25.17
N PRO A 569 9.84 45.69 -25.72
CA PRO A 569 8.91 44.59 -25.88
C PRO A 569 8.41 44.24 -24.48
N PHE A 570 7.10 44.13 -24.33
CA PHE A 570 6.52 43.69 -23.09
C PHE A 570 5.68 42.45 -23.36
N HIS A 571 5.94 41.44 -22.54
CA HIS A 571 5.27 40.17 -22.58
C HIS A 571 4.08 40.25 -21.64
N ILE A 572 2.89 39.91 -22.14
CA ILE A 572 1.76 39.61 -21.26
C ILE A 572 1.75 38.10 -21.09
N ASP A 573 2.08 37.66 -19.88
CA ASP A 573 2.04 36.25 -19.50
C ASP A 573 0.66 35.65 -19.80
N ALA A 574 0.64 34.37 -20.17
CA ALA A 574 -0.59 33.66 -20.42
C ALA A 574 -1.49 33.66 -19.17
N LEU A 575 -2.72 34.12 -19.31
CA LEU A 575 -3.72 34.06 -18.23
C LEU A 575 -4.30 32.65 -18.19
N SER A 576 -4.10 31.93 -17.09
CA SER A 576 -4.76 30.65 -16.85
C SER A 576 -6.24 30.84 -16.54
N LEU A 577 -7.11 30.10 -17.24
CA LEU A 577 -8.55 30.06 -16.98
C LEU A 577 -8.94 29.03 -15.91
N ASP A 578 -7.97 28.23 -15.42
CA ASP A 578 -8.17 27.19 -14.40
C ASP A 578 -8.85 27.70 -13.10
N PRO A 579 -8.61 28.94 -12.63
CA PRO A 579 -9.28 29.44 -11.43
C PRO A 579 -10.75 29.85 -11.65
N LEU A 580 -11.20 30.02 -12.89
CA LEU A 580 -12.49 30.66 -13.22
C LEU A 580 -13.58 29.69 -13.70
N SER A 581 -13.22 28.49 -14.15
CA SER A 581 -14.15 27.36 -14.35
C SER A 581 -13.38 26.08 -14.64
N ASN A 582 -14.07 24.93 -14.65
CA ASN A 582 -13.53 23.59 -14.94
C ASN A 582 -13.09 23.41 -16.42
N THR A 583 -12.64 24.48 -17.09
CA THR A 583 -12.11 24.45 -18.47
C THR A 583 -10.63 24.75 -18.45
N ASN A 584 -9.82 23.78 -18.90
CA ASN A 584 -8.39 23.99 -19.12
C ASN A 584 -8.19 24.81 -20.38
N GLY A 585 -7.56 25.97 -20.24
CA GLY A 585 -7.20 26.84 -21.34
C GLY A 585 -6.45 28.06 -20.83
N SER A 586 -5.55 28.59 -21.65
CA SER A 586 -4.92 29.88 -21.40
C SER A 586 -5.33 30.87 -22.48
N ILE A 587 -5.54 32.11 -22.08
CA ILE A 587 -5.62 33.23 -23.02
C ILE A 587 -4.27 33.93 -22.97
N GLY A 588 -3.50 33.83 -24.07
CA GLY A 588 -2.13 34.31 -24.18
C GLY A 588 -1.11 33.16 -24.27
N PRO A 589 0.21 33.45 -24.38
CA PRO A 589 0.86 34.75 -24.18
C PRO A 589 0.64 35.74 -25.32
N ILE A 590 0.64 37.03 -25.00
CA ILE A 590 0.65 38.10 -26.01
C ILE A 590 2.02 38.74 -25.99
N ASP A 591 2.80 38.46 -27.03
CA ASP A 591 4.07 39.11 -27.29
C ASP A 591 3.84 40.37 -28.11
N VAL A 592 4.04 41.53 -27.49
CA VAL A 592 4.06 42.80 -28.22
C VAL A 592 5.52 43.08 -28.61
N PRO A 593 5.86 43.00 -29.91
CA PRO A 593 7.23 43.24 -30.36
C PRO A 593 7.64 44.70 -30.14
N THR A 594 8.95 44.96 -30.11
CA THR A 594 9.51 46.32 -30.04
C THR A 594 8.94 47.18 -31.15
N ILE A 595 8.13 48.19 -30.79
CA ILE A 595 7.64 49.16 -31.75
C ILE A 595 8.72 50.24 -31.88
N THR A 596 9.40 50.25 -33.02
CA THR A 596 10.39 51.29 -33.34
C THR A 596 9.72 52.35 -34.18
N ILE A 597 9.49 53.52 -33.59
CA ILE A 597 9.07 54.70 -34.34
C ILE A 597 10.36 55.41 -34.75
N SER A 598 10.77 55.18 -35.99
CA SER A 598 11.95 55.86 -36.53
C SER A 598 11.57 57.27 -36.98
N GLY A 599 12.15 58.28 -36.34
CA GLY A 599 11.91 59.67 -36.68
C GLY A 599 12.53 60.02 -38.05
N PRO A 600 11.91 60.88 -38.87
CA PRO A 600 12.49 61.27 -40.15
C PRO A 600 13.76 62.13 -39.96
N ARG A 601 14.69 61.99 -40.90
CA ARG A 601 15.91 62.80 -40.95
C ARG A 601 15.58 64.21 -41.45
N LEU A 602 15.72 65.20 -40.58
CA LEU A 602 15.53 66.61 -40.92
C LEU A 602 16.74 67.14 -41.71
N THR A 603 16.53 67.59 -42.96
CA THR A 603 17.54 68.30 -43.74
C THR A 603 16.94 69.60 -44.27
N PHE A 604 17.47 70.75 -43.84
CA PHE A 604 17.05 72.07 -44.33
C PHE A 604 18.26 72.84 -44.90
N VAL A 605 18.09 73.46 -46.07
CA VAL A 605 19.03 74.42 -46.68
C VAL A 605 18.29 75.76 -46.80
N LEU A 606 18.91 76.87 -46.38
CA LEU A 606 18.30 78.22 -46.43
C LEU A 606 19.02 79.16 -47.42
N GLY A 607 18.26 79.82 -48.31
CA GLY A 607 18.69 81.05 -49.01
C GLY A 607 17.95 81.42 -50.31
N GLY A 608 17.13 82.49 -50.26
CA GLY A 608 16.58 83.25 -51.41
C GLY A 608 15.46 84.23 -50.99
N PRO A 609 15.42 85.51 -51.44
CA PRO A 609 14.55 86.55 -50.87
C PRO A 609 13.07 86.34 -51.26
N GLY A 610 12.21 86.18 -50.25
CA GLY A 610 10.74 86.23 -50.40
C GLY A 610 9.93 85.09 -49.76
N TYR A 611 10.54 84.07 -49.16
CA TYR A 611 9.83 82.83 -48.82
C TYR A 611 9.76 82.52 -47.33
N THR A 612 8.55 82.23 -46.83
CA THR A 612 8.34 81.40 -45.64
C THR A 612 8.65 79.95 -45.99
N THR A 613 9.63 79.34 -45.34
CA THR A 613 9.99 77.93 -45.53
C THR A 613 9.05 77.00 -44.75
N PHE A 614 8.48 76.02 -45.46
CA PHE A 614 7.71 74.92 -44.89
C PHE A 614 8.62 73.72 -44.66
N GLY A 615 8.52 73.09 -43.49
CA GLY A 615 9.19 71.84 -43.16
C GLY A 615 8.22 70.92 -42.42
N GLY A 616 8.09 69.67 -42.87
CA GLY A 616 7.24 68.65 -42.29
C GLY A 616 8.04 67.41 -41.90
N ILE A 617 7.61 66.76 -40.83
CA ILE A 617 8.10 65.45 -40.37
C ILE A 617 7.14 64.42 -40.97
N ILE A 618 7.59 63.64 -41.96
CA ILE A 618 6.80 62.56 -42.58
C ILE A 618 7.39 61.22 -42.14
N GLY A 619 6.60 60.41 -41.47
CA GLY A 619 6.97 59.06 -41.04
C GLY A 619 5.76 58.14 -41.00
N THR A 620 6.00 56.87 -40.74
CA THR A 620 4.94 55.85 -40.69
C THR A 620 5.13 54.94 -39.49
N VAL A 621 4.02 54.51 -38.87
CA VAL A 621 4.02 53.51 -37.79
C VAL A 621 3.22 52.29 -38.27
N GLY A 622 3.82 51.11 -38.29
CA GLY A 622 3.19 49.85 -38.71
C GLY A 622 3.58 49.36 -40.12
N PRO A 623 3.05 48.22 -40.59
CA PRO A 623 1.90 47.46 -40.07
C PRO A 623 2.19 46.65 -38.79
N ILE A 624 1.16 46.42 -37.97
CA ILE A 624 1.23 45.64 -36.72
C ILE A 624 0.17 44.55 -36.74
N ASP A 625 0.58 43.30 -36.57
CA ASP A 625 -0.31 42.16 -36.35
C ASP A 625 -0.26 41.74 -34.88
N ILE A 626 -1.39 41.86 -34.17
CA ILE A 626 -1.53 41.38 -32.79
C ILE A 626 -2.33 40.08 -32.82
N PRO A 627 -1.71 38.91 -32.60
CA PRO A 627 -2.44 37.65 -32.57
C PRO A 627 -3.34 37.59 -31.32
N LEU A 628 -4.63 37.29 -31.51
CA LEU A 628 -5.60 37.17 -30.41
C LEU A 628 -5.90 35.71 -30.06
N PHE A 629 -6.06 34.85 -31.05
CA PHE A 629 -6.11 33.40 -30.85
C PHE A 629 -5.73 32.64 -32.13
N SER A 630 -5.14 31.46 -31.98
CA SER A 630 -4.85 30.55 -33.10
C SER A 630 -5.14 29.11 -32.72
N ILE A 631 -5.84 28.39 -33.59
CA ILE A 631 -6.04 26.94 -33.56
C ILE A 631 -5.19 26.36 -34.69
N PRO A 632 -4.10 25.64 -34.39
CA PRO A 632 -3.21 25.09 -35.41
C PRO A 632 -3.94 24.10 -36.33
N ALA A 633 -3.59 24.13 -37.62
CA ALA A 633 -3.96 23.06 -38.53
C ALA A 633 -3.17 21.80 -38.16
N GLY A 634 -3.86 20.73 -37.77
CA GLY A 634 -3.24 19.45 -37.42
C GLY A 634 -4.13 18.25 -37.73
N PRO A 635 -3.65 17.01 -37.59
CA PRO A 635 -4.43 15.82 -37.92
C PRO A 635 -5.62 15.57 -36.98
N GLY A 636 -5.55 16.03 -35.73
CA GLY A 636 -6.66 16.02 -34.77
C GLY A 636 -7.36 17.36 -34.63
N ILE A 637 -8.54 17.36 -34.01
CA ILE A 637 -9.37 18.55 -33.75
C ILE A 637 -9.20 18.96 -32.28
N GLY A 638 -8.68 20.16 -32.04
CA GLY A 638 -8.50 20.69 -30.68
C GLY A 638 -7.47 19.96 -29.83
N ASN A 639 -6.60 19.15 -30.44
CA ASN A 639 -5.50 18.49 -29.73
C ASN A 639 -4.45 19.52 -29.32
N THR A 640 -4.02 19.47 -28.07
CA THR A 640 -2.97 20.31 -27.47
C THR A 640 -1.77 19.46 -27.05
N SER A 641 -1.38 18.53 -27.92
CA SER A 641 -0.31 17.58 -27.66
C SER A 641 1.04 18.01 -28.24
N GLY A 642 2.15 17.64 -27.59
CA GLY A 642 3.51 17.91 -28.08
C GLY A 642 3.84 17.20 -29.40
N ALA A 643 3.52 15.91 -29.50
CA ALA A 643 3.64 15.13 -30.74
C ALA A 643 2.30 15.07 -31.50
N PRO A 644 2.31 14.85 -32.85
CA PRO A 644 1.10 14.71 -33.64
C PRO A 644 0.16 13.62 -33.09
N SER A 645 -1.11 13.97 -32.94
CA SER A 645 -2.17 13.08 -32.43
C SER A 645 -3.40 13.19 -33.32
N SER A 646 -4.11 12.08 -33.54
CA SER A 646 -5.41 12.09 -34.24
C SER A 646 -6.55 12.25 -33.23
N GLY A 647 -7.79 12.33 -33.73
CA GLY A 647 -8.98 12.42 -32.90
C GLY A 647 -9.26 13.81 -32.36
N PHE A 648 -9.73 13.90 -31.13
CA PHE A 648 -10.37 15.10 -30.59
C PHE A 648 -9.90 15.43 -29.16
N PHE A 649 -9.44 16.66 -28.96
CA PHE A 649 -9.12 17.23 -27.65
C PHE A 649 -8.14 16.41 -26.79
N ASN A 650 -7.21 15.72 -27.42
CA ASN A 650 -6.12 15.02 -26.73
C ASN A 650 -5.04 16.03 -26.29
N SER A 651 -4.45 15.83 -25.11
CA SER A 651 -3.49 16.78 -24.51
C SER A 651 -2.30 16.05 -23.86
N GLY A 652 -1.21 16.77 -23.59
CA GLY A 652 0.00 16.21 -22.97
C GLY A 652 1.13 15.94 -23.99
N SER A 653 1.93 14.89 -23.77
CA SER A 653 3.09 14.59 -24.62
C SER A 653 2.72 14.15 -26.04
N GLY A 654 1.54 13.57 -26.27
CA GLY A 654 1.01 13.27 -27.61
C GLY A 654 1.24 11.86 -28.12
N SER A 655 1.18 11.66 -29.45
CA SER A 655 1.10 10.32 -30.05
C SER A 655 -0.10 9.54 -29.50
N SER A 656 -1.25 10.19 -29.47
CA SER A 656 -2.51 9.61 -29.00
C SER A 656 -3.56 9.63 -30.12
N SER A 657 -4.55 8.75 -30.02
CA SER A 657 -5.76 8.74 -30.85
C SER A 657 -7.00 8.75 -29.96
N GLY A 658 -8.17 9.02 -30.53
CA GLY A 658 -9.44 9.01 -29.80
C GLY A 658 -9.79 10.37 -29.22
N PHE A 659 -10.32 10.40 -28.01
CA PHE A 659 -11.08 11.53 -27.49
C PHE A 659 -10.67 11.87 -26.04
N PHE A 660 -10.26 13.11 -25.81
CA PHE A 660 -9.96 13.65 -24.47
C PHE A 660 -8.92 12.86 -23.66
N ASN A 661 -7.96 12.22 -24.34
CA ASN A 661 -6.87 11.52 -23.67
C ASN A 661 -5.82 12.52 -23.18
N LEU A 662 -5.29 12.30 -21.97
CA LEU A 662 -4.25 13.10 -21.33
C LEU A 662 -3.00 12.25 -21.12
N GLY A 663 -1.90 12.60 -21.79
CA GLY A 663 -0.61 11.89 -21.71
C GLY A 663 -0.07 11.53 -23.09
N ALA A 664 0.56 10.35 -23.21
CA ALA A 664 1.10 9.87 -24.48
C ALA A 664 0.78 8.40 -24.77
N GLY A 665 0.74 8.04 -26.05
CA GLY A 665 0.59 6.66 -26.49
C GLY A 665 -0.79 6.06 -26.24
N SER A 666 -1.80 6.88 -25.99
CA SER A 666 -3.12 6.42 -25.55
C SER A 666 -4.15 6.46 -26.68
N SER A 667 -5.04 5.49 -26.71
CA SER A 667 -6.21 5.43 -27.60
C SER A 667 -7.50 5.35 -26.78
N GLY A 668 -8.65 5.59 -27.40
CA GLY A 668 -9.95 5.47 -26.76
C GLY A 668 -10.47 6.78 -26.18
N TRP A 669 -11.11 6.75 -25.01
CA TRP A 669 -11.80 7.90 -24.44
C TRP A 669 -11.36 8.21 -23.00
N GLN A 670 -10.97 9.45 -22.75
CA GLN A 670 -10.69 9.99 -21.39
C GLN A 670 -9.64 9.21 -20.59
N ASN A 671 -8.64 8.61 -21.24
CA ASN A 671 -7.56 7.96 -20.54
C ASN A 671 -6.53 8.98 -20.03
N VAL A 672 -6.02 8.79 -18.82
CA VAL A 672 -5.05 9.66 -18.14
C VAL A 672 -3.81 8.84 -17.76
N GLY A 673 -2.69 9.09 -18.42
CA GLY A 673 -1.44 8.36 -18.19
C GLY A 673 -0.68 8.07 -19.49
N LEU A 674 0.31 7.20 -19.40
CA LEU A 674 1.15 6.79 -20.53
C LEU A 674 0.75 5.40 -21.03
N GLY A 675 0.33 5.31 -22.28
CA GLY A 675 0.01 4.05 -22.94
C GLY A 675 -1.24 3.40 -22.36
N ALA A 676 -2.41 3.91 -22.70
CA ALA A 676 -3.68 3.31 -22.29
C ALA A 676 -4.64 3.14 -23.48
N SER A 677 -5.42 2.06 -23.46
CA SER A 677 -6.54 1.87 -24.39
C SER A 677 -7.85 1.67 -23.64
N GLY A 678 -8.96 1.96 -24.30
CA GLY A 678 -10.30 1.81 -23.76
C GLY A 678 -10.85 3.11 -23.19
N VAL A 679 -11.45 3.07 -22.01
CA VAL A 679 -12.27 4.17 -21.49
C VAL A 679 -11.92 4.54 -20.05
N GLY A 680 -11.49 5.78 -19.83
CA GLY A 680 -11.44 6.38 -18.51
C GLY A 680 -10.42 5.76 -17.56
N ASN A 681 -9.36 5.14 -18.08
CA ASN A 681 -8.31 4.54 -17.27
C ASN A 681 -7.37 5.63 -16.72
N VAL A 682 -6.90 5.45 -15.49
CA VAL A 682 -5.98 6.36 -14.80
C VAL A 682 -4.74 5.59 -14.34
N GLY A 683 -3.60 5.92 -14.90
CA GLY A 683 -2.33 5.21 -14.71
C GLY A 683 -1.73 4.74 -16.03
N ASP A 684 -0.55 4.13 -15.95
CA ASP A 684 0.25 3.78 -17.11
C ASP A 684 0.02 2.32 -17.54
N LEU A 685 0.08 2.04 -18.84
CA LEU A 685 -0.01 0.69 -19.38
C LEU A 685 -1.32 0.00 -18.98
N ALA A 686 -2.45 0.53 -19.43
CA ALA A 686 -3.78 0.02 -19.08
C ALA A 686 -4.62 -0.32 -20.32
N SER A 687 -5.47 -1.32 -20.20
CA SER A 687 -6.54 -1.58 -21.18
C SER A 687 -7.88 -1.83 -20.48
N GLY A 688 -8.97 -1.55 -21.16
CA GLY A 688 -10.32 -1.79 -20.68
C GLY A 688 -10.99 -0.52 -20.16
N MET A 689 -11.69 -0.58 -19.03
CA MET A 689 -12.58 0.50 -18.60
C MET A 689 -12.39 0.88 -17.13
N ARG A 690 -12.14 2.17 -16.87
CA ARG A 690 -12.17 2.76 -15.52
C ARG A 690 -11.24 2.05 -14.54
N ASN A 691 -10.05 1.67 -14.99
CA ASN A 691 -9.03 1.07 -14.16
C ASN A 691 -8.17 2.15 -13.48
N LEU A 692 -7.74 1.89 -12.24
CA LEU A 692 -6.81 2.75 -11.50
C LEU A 692 -5.51 2.02 -11.17
N GLY A 693 -4.39 2.53 -11.68
CA GLY A 693 -3.05 1.97 -11.44
C GLY A 693 -2.35 1.55 -12.74
N ASN A 694 -1.26 0.79 -12.59
CA ASN A 694 -0.36 0.49 -13.71
C ASN A 694 -0.39 -0.99 -14.11
N SER A 695 -0.24 -1.28 -15.41
CA SER A 695 -0.25 -2.66 -15.94
C SER A 695 -1.52 -3.43 -15.58
N ILE A 696 -2.67 -2.90 -16.00
CA ILE A 696 -4.00 -3.43 -15.67
C ILE A 696 -4.80 -3.68 -16.94
N SER A 697 -5.56 -4.78 -16.96
CA SER A 697 -6.61 -5.04 -17.95
C SER A 697 -7.94 -5.32 -17.26
N GLY A 698 -9.05 -5.18 -17.97
CA GLY A 698 -10.39 -5.45 -17.45
C GLY A 698 -11.19 -4.18 -17.18
N ALA A 699 -12.12 -4.23 -16.22
CA ALA A 699 -13.00 -3.12 -15.95
C ALA A 699 -13.17 -2.88 -14.45
N PHE A 700 -13.15 -1.61 -14.03
CA PHE A 700 -13.37 -1.17 -12.65
C PHE A 700 -12.43 -1.82 -11.63
N ASN A 701 -11.15 -1.98 -12.01
CA ASN A 701 -10.10 -2.50 -11.14
C ASN A 701 -9.49 -1.42 -10.24
#